data_AF-A0A9D2JHR0-F1
#
_entry.id   AF-A0A9D2JHR0-F1
#
_cell.length_a   1.000
_cell.length_b   1.000
_cell.length_c   1.000
_cell.angle_alpha   90.00
_cell.angle_beta   90.00
_cell.angle_gamma   90.00
#
_symmetry.space_group_name_H-M   'P 1'
#
loop_
_entity.id
_entity.type
_entity.pdbx_description
1 polymer ?
#
loop_
_entity_poly.entity_id
_entity_poly.type
_entity_poly.pdbx_seq_one_letter_code
_entity_poly.pdbx_strand_id
1 'polypeptide(L)'
;MWTEEEDALLIDKYNKWYNSAIAEELNRTEASVRKRAMVLGLSNKRKERFSEFSEDDTAFIKKNYDKMHTKIIAEYLAIGEQQIRNYAISLGLKKSIGMGWTPEEDEFLKNNASLLVKELCQHLKKTKGQVQHRMRALEIKKPSKWEWAAVQIEFLVKNCEKLPVVELSKKLNKSPDQIRSKMKELNLNELGWNDEKDLYLALNLSKTYIELSQIFGVSAEDVSARVNRLGLKKLGSASFSIYQEQLAEANQHLTLGELSDLLNMKPNAVRREMSIRKLVFKKNFQSIKKPEEWQKEILLEYGATETAKNIGKMINETAQMTGKWLVELGLKEAAKSFSAEDNQFIKDNIDTLTASQIAKKLKQPRSRVRKKVQSLELVKSEAKELECFSEYILKSKSSVQDLAIEVHASRSALRKFLQLKGVLDRMPDKYSIRDTDEWKTFFSDSFNFKKKVETYGEWFLFWFKSYREQHVTKVTAMKYFTDWRHLYDEGIGNEKLKTMTRSRLQRYVNWYGETHAKVTVFDHLTKLRSSFQAAFDDGLIKLNPAGNIQAVYKEQKFTQKQLKEKREEKIWLEIDEYQKLRYHLVFELGKTLLGDDDEYNVVYKVVRDMAMLVTLKTGLRFSEVMGLTRSDIDAERHTLNIDKTWISKGLSIDGFSKTKNVSSIREIVVDDELIHILKMYIEWQDRIHFESEQGCLFVFKDKAIYNSDYNTHLKNILEGLGIEPITMHKLRHTQATYLLSQGVPIEVVAKR
;
A
#
# COMPACT_ATOMS: atom_id res chain seq x y z
N MET A 1 -6.25 48.37 -34.48
CA MET A 1 -4.87 48.91 -34.55
C MET A 1 -4.69 49.94 -33.45
N TRP A 2 -3.44 50.22 -33.06
CA TRP A 2 -3.10 51.30 -32.13
C TRP A 2 -2.92 52.58 -32.94
N THR A 3 -3.48 53.69 -32.47
CA THR A 3 -3.31 55.02 -33.05
C THR A 3 -2.04 55.70 -32.51
N GLU A 4 -1.55 56.72 -33.20
CA GLU A 4 -0.38 57.50 -32.74
C GLU A 4 -0.66 58.21 -31.40
N GLU A 5 -1.90 58.62 -31.16
CA GLU A 5 -2.35 59.21 -29.89
C GLU A 5 -2.35 58.19 -28.75
N GLU A 6 -2.84 56.96 -28.99
CA GLU A 6 -2.80 55.86 -28.02
C GLU A 6 -1.35 55.44 -27.69
N ASP A 7 -0.46 55.43 -28.69
CA ASP A 7 0.96 55.15 -28.48
C ASP A 7 1.66 56.25 -27.70
N ALA A 8 1.37 57.54 -27.99
CA ALA A 8 1.91 58.67 -27.25
C ALA A 8 1.47 58.66 -25.77
N LEU A 9 0.19 58.36 -25.52
CA LEU A 9 -0.36 58.23 -24.17
C LEU A 9 0.25 57.04 -23.43
N LEU A 10 0.42 55.91 -24.11
CA LEU A 10 1.10 54.75 -23.55
C LEU A 10 2.55 55.09 -23.19
N ILE A 11 3.32 55.73 -24.07
CA ILE A 11 4.72 56.12 -23.79
C ILE A 11 4.83 57.04 -22.57
N ASP A 12 3.95 58.05 -22.45
CA ASP A 12 3.96 58.97 -21.30
C ASP A 12 3.60 58.26 -19.98
N LYS A 13 2.56 57.41 -20.02
CA LYS A 13 1.96 56.85 -18.81
C LYS A 13 2.55 55.50 -18.39
N TYR A 14 3.22 54.74 -19.26
CA TYR A 14 3.65 53.36 -18.98
C TYR A 14 4.57 53.21 -17.77
N ASN A 15 5.42 54.21 -17.49
CA ASN A 15 6.28 54.20 -16.30
C ASN A 15 5.60 54.80 -15.05
N LYS A 16 4.51 55.54 -15.23
CA LYS A 16 3.80 56.27 -14.17
C LYS A 16 2.63 55.47 -13.62
N TRP A 17 1.89 54.76 -14.46
CA TRP A 17 0.61 54.12 -14.12
C TRP A 17 0.70 52.59 -14.18
N TYR A 18 -0.22 51.89 -13.52
CA TYR A 18 -0.35 50.44 -13.67
C TYR A 18 -0.97 50.10 -15.03
N ASN A 19 -0.59 48.96 -15.61
CA ASN A 19 -1.18 48.48 -16.87
C ASN A 19 -2.70 48.35 -16.81
N SER A 20 -3.27 48.12 -15.62
CA SER A 20 -4.72 48.10 -15.38
C SER A 20 -5.38 49.47 -15.60
N ALA A 21 -4.80 50.54 -15.04
CA ALA A 21 -5.30 51.90 -15.19
C ALA A 21 -5.13 52.43 -16.62
N ILE A 22 -4.01 52.10 -17.28
CA ILE A 22 -3.79 52.45 -18.70
C ILE A 22 -4.76 51.68 -19.60
N ALA A 23 -5.03 50.41 -19.26
CA ALA A 23 -6.00 49.58 -19.98
C ALA A 23 -7.42 50.15 -19.88
N GLU A 24 -7.83 50.61 -18.69
CA GLU A 24 -9.13 51.24 -18.48
C GLU A 24 -9.27 52.55 -19.27
N GLU A 25 -8.26 53.42 -19.24
CA GLU A 25 -8.31 54.72 -19.93
C GLU A 25 -8.23 54.59 -21.46
N LEU A 26 -7.45 53.65 -21.97
CA LEU A 26 -7.38 53.36 -23.41
C LEU A 26 -8.53 52.44 -23.88
N ASN A 27 -9.40 52.00 -22.97
CA ASN A 27 -10.45 51.01 -23.21
C ASN A 27 -9.91 49.74 -23.92
N ARG A 28 -8.77 49.23 -23.45
CA ARG A 28 -8.09 48.03 -23.93
C ARG A 28 -7.97 47.00 -22.81
N THR A 29 -7.52 45.79 -23.15
CA THR A 29 -7.13 44.80 -22.13
C THR A 29 -5.68 45.02 -21.68
N GLU A 30 -5.37 44.70 -20.42
CA GLU A 30 -4.00 44.77 -19.88
C GLU A 30 -2.99 43.95 -20.68
N ALA A 31 -3.44 42.87 -21.32
CA ALA A 31 -2.62 42.05 -22.21
C ALA A 31 -2.28 42.80 -23.51
N SER A 32 -3.21 43.58 -24.06
CA SER A 32 -2.99 44.42 -25.24
C SER A 32 -1.99 45.54 -24.94
N VAL A 33 -2.15 46.22 -23.81
CA VAL A 33 -1.23 47.29 -23.34
C VAL A 33 0.20 46.75 -23.18
N ARG A 34 0.37 45.60 -22.52
CA ARG A 34 1.69 44.96 -22.36
C ARG A 34 2.34 44.57 -23.68
N LYS A 35 1.57 43.99 -24.60
CA LYS A 35 2.08 43.62 -25.93
C LYS A 35 2.50 44.84 -26.73
N ARG A 36 1.72 45.93 -26.70
CA ARG A 36 2.09 47.16 -27.41
C ARG A 36 3.30 47.83 -26.80
N ALA A 37 3.39 47.90 -25.48
CA ALA A 37 4.55 48.46 -24.81
C ALA A 37 5.85 47.71 -25.13
N MET A 38 5.79 46.39 -25.28
CA MET A 38 6.92 45.58 -25.76
C MET A 38 7.33 45.94 -27.20
N VAL A 39 6.36 46.18 -28.10
CA VAL A 39 6.60 46.61 -29.48
C VAL A 39 7.21 48.02 -29.54
N LEU A 40 6.81 48.91 -28.64
CA LEU A 40 7.36 50.26 -28.50
C LEU A 40 8.70 50.30 -27.72
N GLY A 41 9.25 49.15 -27.33
CA GLY A 41 10.53 49.07 -26.60
C GLY A 41 10.48 49.62 -25.17
N LEU A 42 9.29 49.79 -24.58
CA LEU A 42 9.13 50.34 -23.24
C LEU A 42 9.51 49.28 -22.18
N SER A 43 10.61 49.53 -21.48
CA SER A 43 11.06 48.71 -20.35
C SER A 43 10.45 49.21 -19.04
N ASN A 44 9.93 48.29 -18.23
CA ASN A 44 9.29 48.62 -16.95
C ASN A 44 10.37 49.00 -15.91
N LYS A 45 10.75 50.29 -15.88
CA LYS A 45 11.74 50.84 -14.94
C LYS A 45 11.21 50.99 -13.51
N ARG A 46 9.98 50.53 -13.20
CA ARG A 46 9.43 50.50 -11.84
C ARG A 46 10.14 49.47 -10.97
N LYS A 47 11.31 49.85 -10.44
CA LYS A 47 11.74 49.41 -9.10
C LYS A 47 12.44 50.47 -8.26
N GLU A 48 12.56 51.72 -8.69
CA GLU A 48 13.32 52.73 -7.91
C GLU A 48 12.70 54.13 -7.76
N ARG A 49 11.45 54.39 -8.16
CA ARG A 49 10.81 55.70 -7.86
C ARG A 49 9.34 55.57 -7.48
N PHE A 50 9.09 55.48 -6.18
CA PHE A 50 8.03 56.16 -5.43
C PHE A 50 8.55 56.24 -3.99
N SER A 51 9.46 57.19 -3.77
CA SER A 51 10.28 57.30 -2.56
C SER A 51 9.87 58.43 -1.62
N GLU A 52 8.72 59.08 -1.79
CA GLU A 52 8.26 60.10 -0.83
C GLU A 52 6.76 59.96 -0.58
N PHE A 53 6.40 59.53 0.63
CA PHE A 53 5.04 59.64 1.16
C PHE A 53 4.81 61.11 1.54
N SER A 54 3.63 61.67 1.27
CA SER A 54 3.33 63.04 1.70
C SER A 54 3.25 63.14 3.24
N GLU A 55 3.33 64.36 3.78
CA GLU A 55 3.15 64.58 5.23
C GLU A 55 1.77 64.09 5.71
N ASP A 56 0.74 64.25 4.89
CA ASP A 56 -0.63 63.77 5.17
C ASP A 56 -0.73 62.25 5.13
N ASP A 57 -0.09 61.59 4.16
CA ASP A 57 -0.02 60.12 4.09
C ASP A 57 0.70 59.57 5.32
N THR A 58 1.78 60.23 5.72
CA THR A 58 2.60 59.85 6.88
C THR A 58 1.80 59.99 8.18
N ALA A 59 1.06 61.09 8.33
CA ALA A 59 0.17 61.31 9.48
C ALA A 59 -0.96 60.26 9.52
N PHE A 60 -1.57 59.96 8.38
CA PHE A 60 -2.62 58.96 8.28
C PHE A 60 -2.12 57.55 8.60
N ILE A 61 -0.95 57.15 8.08
CA ILE A 61 -0.34 55.86 8.36
C ILE A 61 0.03 55.76 9.85
N LYS A 62 0.69 56.78 10.44
CA LYS A 62 1.02 56.77 11.88
C LYS A 62 -0.21 56.61 12.77
N LYS A 63 -1.34 57.22 12.40
CA LYS A 63 -2.58 57.19 13.19
C LYS A 63 -3.34 55.87 13.09
N ASN A 64 -3.26 55.19 11.95
CA ASN A 64 -4.15 54.09 11.59
C ASN A 64 -3.44 52.74 11.32
N TYR A 65 -2.11 52.70 11.21
CA TYR A 65 -1.40 51.47 10.85
C TYR A 65 -1.53 50.35 11.88
N ASP A 66 -1.65 50.71 13.16
CA ASP A 66 -2.01 49.78 14.23
C ASP A 66 -3.47 49.37 14.13
N LYS A 67 -4.40 50.32 13.92
CA LYS A 67 -5.87 50.18 14.00
C LYS A 67 -6.56 49.51 12.81
N MET A 68 -5.99 49.59 11.61
CA MET A 68 -6.65 49.19 10.36
C MET A 68 -5.90 48.08 9.62
N HIS A 69 -6.64 47.31 8.80
CA HIS A 69 -6.01 46.35 7.90
C HIS A 69 -5.19 47.10 6.84
N THR A 70 -4.00 46.60 6.49
CA THR A 70 -3.10 47.35 5.59
C THR A 70 -3.71 47.51 4.20
N LYS A 71 -4.53 46.55 3.78
CA LYS A 71 -5.36 46.63 2.57
C LYS A 71 -6.31 47.84 2.57
N ILE A 72 -6.94 48.18 3.70
CA ILE A 72 -7.87 49.32 3.78
C ILE A 72 -7.09 50.64 3.69
N ILE A 73 -5.93 50.71 4.34
CA ILE A 73 -5.03 51.87 4.25
C ILE A 73 -4.50 52.01 2.80
N ALA A 74 -4.21 50.89 2.14
CA ALA A 74 -3.79 50.83 0.73
C ALA A 74 -4.86 51.33 -0.23
N GLU A 75 -6.11 50.93 -0.02
CA GLU A 75 -7.26 51.40 -0.79
C GLU A 75 -7.52 52.89 -0.55
N TYR A 76 -7.44 53.36 0.70
CA TYR A 76 -7.68 54.76 1.06
C TYR A 76 -6.63 55.72 0.49
N LEU A 77 -5.34 55.34 0.53
CA LEU A 77 -4.25 56.17 0.02
C LEU A 77 -3.93 55.91 -1.46
N ALA A 78 -4.61 54.94 -2.09
CA ALA A 78 -4.29 54.44 -3.43
C ALA A 78 -2.80 54.04 -3.60
N ILE A 79 -2.17 53.54 -2.53
CA ILE A 79 -0.77 53.07 -2.50
C ILE A 79 -0.74 51.55 -2.35
N GLY A 80 0.22 50.85 -2.98
CA GLY A 80 0.33 49.41 -2.88
C GLY A 80 0.53 48.91 -1.44
N GLU A 81 -0.16 47.83 -1.06
CA GLU A 81 -0.13 47.29 0.31
C GLU A 81 1.29 47.02 0.82
N GLN A 82 2.17 46.50 -0.05
CA GLN A 82 3.56 46.22 0.29
C GLN A 82 4.40 47.48 0.52
N GLN A 83 4.08 48.59 -0.14
CA GLN A 83 4.77 49.87 0.05
C GLN A 83 4.42 50.47 1.41
N ILE A 84 3.14 50.42 1.81
CA ILE A 84 2.70 50.86 3.14
C ILE A 84 3.37 50.02 4.24
N ARG A 85 3.49 48.70 4.05
CA ARG A 85 4.20 47.84 5.00
C ARG A 85 5.67 48.24 5.13
N ASN A 86 6.37 48.40 4.01
CA ASN A 86 7.78 48.77 4.00
C ASN A 86 8.01 50.15 4.62
N TYR A 87 7.11 51.11 4.35
CA TYR A 87 7.20 52.46 4.90
C TYR A 87 6.88 52.50 6.40
N ALA A 88 5.83 51.81 6.84
CA ALA A 88 5.54 51.69 8.27
C ALA A 88 6.69 51.02 9.05
N ILE A 89 7.38 50.04 8.46
CA ILE A 89 8.62 49.47 9.02
C ILE A 89 9.71 50.53 9.13
N SER A 90 9.92 51.37 8.11
CA SER A 90 10.90 52.48 8.19
C SER A 90 10.56 53.54 9.23
N LEU A 91 9.27 53.71 9.57
CA LEU A 91 8.79 54.58 10.64
C LEU A 91 8.79 53.89 12.03
N GLY A 92 9.22 52.62 12.11
CA GLY A 92 9.23 51.85 13.36
C GLY A 92 7.85 51.42 13.87
N LEU A 93 6.81 51.53 13.04
CA LEU A 93 5.44 51.17 13.41
C LEU A 93 5.28 49.65 13.42
N LYS A 94 4.70 49.11 14.50
CA LYS A 94 4.40 47.68 14.65
C LYS A 94 2.89 47.46 14.65
N LYS A 95 2.43 46.44 13.92
CA LYS A 95 1.04 45.95 14.11
C LYS A 95 0.95 45.18 15.42
N SER A 96 -0.04 45.53 16.24
CA SER A 96 -0.40 44.70 17.39
C SER A 96 -0.87 43.33 16.90
N ILE A 97 -0.32 42.27 17.50
CA ILE A 97 -0.63 40.89 17.13
C ILE A 97 -2.11 40.62 17.48
N GLY A 98 -2.99 40.70 16.48
CA GLY A 98 -4.42 40.43 16.58
C GLY A 98 -5.27 41.69 16.57
N MET A 99 -5.64 42.19 15.38
CA MET A 99 -6.68 43.22 15.24
C MET A 99 -7.89 42.73 14.45
N GLY A 100 -9.05 43.12 14.96
CA GLY A 100 -10.39 42.75 14.51
C GLY A 100 -11.34 42.29 15.63
N TRP A 101 -11.01 42.49 16.92
CA TRP A 101 -11.82 42.07 18.07
C TRP A 101 -12.47 43.27 18.77
N THR A 102 -13.79 43.24 18.96
CA THR A 102 -14.52 44.26 19.75
C THR A 102 -14.58 43.90 21.24
N PRO A 103 -14.80 44.88 22.14
CA PRO A 103 -15.03 44.60 23.55
C PRO A 103 -16.19 43.62 23.81
N GLU A 104 -17.27 43.69 23.01
CA GLU A 104 -18.38 42.74 23.14
C GLU A 104 -17.98 41.32 22.72
N GLU A 105 -17.14 41.16 21.70
CA GLU A 105 -16.62 39.87 21.27
C GLU A 105 -15.69 39.24 22.34
N ASP A 106 -14.91 40.07 23.07
CA ASP A 106 -14.08 39.62 24.18
C ASP A 106 -14.93 39.20 25.40
N GLU A 107 -15.98 39.96 25.71
CA GLU A 107 -16.92 39.64 26.78
C GLU A 107 -17.70 38.36 26.47
N PHE A 108 -18.12 38.19 25.20
CA PHE A 108 -18.72 36.96 24.71
C PHE A 108 -17.79 35.75 24.88
N LEU A 109 -16.49 35.88 24.57
CA LEU A 109 -15.51 34.81 24.76
C LEU A 109 -15.33 34.43 26.23
N LYS A 110 -15.31 35.42 27.14
CA LYS A 110 -15.20 35.18 28.59
C LYS A 110 -16.43 34.44 29.13
N ASN A 111 -17.62 34.87 28.74
CA ASN A 111 -18.88 34.30 29.23
C ASN A 111 -19.19 32.92 28.63
N ASN A 112 -18.65 32.62 27.44
CA ASN A 112 -18.92 31.38 26.71
C ASN A 112 -17.67 30.47 26.58
N ALA A 113 -16.74 30.56 27.52
CA ALA A 113 -15.49 29.79 27.51
C ALA A 113 -15.69 28.26 27.48
N SER A 114 -16.86 27.78 27.93
CA SER A 114 -17.28 26.38 27.94
C SER A 114 -17.72 25.83 26.57
N LEU A 115 -18.08 26.70 25.61
CA LEU A 115 -18.55 26.27 24.28
C LEU A 115 -17.42 25.69 23.42
N LEU A 116 -17.80 24.89 22.41
CA LEU A 116 -16.85 24.35 21.45
C LEU A 116 -16.24 25.48 20.62
N VAL A 117 -14.96 25.36 20.27
CA VAL A 117 -14.27 26.38 19.44
C VAL A 117 -15.00 26.57 18.10
N LYS A 118 -15.63 25.51 17.58
CA LYS A 118 -16.43 25.56 16.35
C LYS A 118 -17.66 26.48 16.49
N GLU A 119 -18.35 26.41 17.63
CA GLU A 119 -19.53 27.24 17.92
C GLU A 119 -19.12 28.70 18.14
N LEU A 120 -18.01 28.93 18.84
CA LEU A 120 -17.42 30.26 19.01
C LEU A 120 -17.04 30.88 17.65
N CYS A 121 -16.44 30.10 16.75
CA CYS A 121 -16.09 30.57 15.39
C CYS A 121 -17.34 30.97 14.59
N GLN A 122 -18.43 30.20 14.73
CA GLN A 122 -19.68 30.44 14.01
C GLN A 122 -20.37 31.71 14.52
N HIS A 123 -20.39 31.95 15.83
CA HIS A 123 -20.99 33.16 16.41
C HIS A 123 -20.18 34.42 16.13
N LEU A 124 -18.86 34.34 16.23
CA LEU A 124 -17.96 35.49 16.08
C LEU A 124 -17.57 35.77 14.62
N LYS A 125 -17.99 34.88 13.68
CA LYS A 125 -17.60 34.92 12.27
C LYS A 125 -16.08 35.06 12.07
N LYS A 126 -15.28 34.43 12.96
CA LYS A 126 -13.82 34.41 12.89
C LYS A 126 -13.31 33.00 12.60
N THR A 127 -12.08 32.92 12.10
CA THR A 127 -11.40 31.63 11.91
C THR A 127 -10.97 31.03 13.25
N LYS A 128 -10.83 29.69 13.27
CA LYS A 128 -10.35 28.94 14.44
C LYS A 128 -9.03 29.48 15.02
N GLY A 129 -8.09 29.85 14.14
CA GLY A 129 -6.80 30.41 14.56
C GLY A 129 -6.94 31.76 15.28
N GLN A 130 -7.82 32.64 14.80
CA GLN A 130 -8.08 33.95 15.41
C GLN A 130 -8.72 33.81 16.79
N VAL A 131 -9.74 32.94 16.93
CA VAL A 131 -10.43 32.69 18.21
C VAL A 131 -9.45 32.12 19.24
N GLN A 132 -8.68 31.09 18.87
CA GLN A 132 -7.74 30.45 19.78
C GLN A 132 -6.60 31.37 20.21
N HIS A 133 -6.11 32.22 19.31
CA HIS A 133 -5.09 33.22 19.64
C HIS A 133 -5.65 34.28 20.60
N ARG A 134 -6.88 34.77 20.38
CA ARG A 134 -7.52 35.75 21.27
C ARG A 134 -7.83 35.18 22.65
N MET A 135 -8.33 33.94 22.72
CA MET A 135 -8.56 33.26 24.00
C MET A 135 -7.27 33.14 24.84
N ARG A 136 -6.12 32.88 24.22
CA ARG A 136 -4.82 32.88 24.91
C ARG A 136 -4.43 34.28 25.38
N ALA A 137 -4.65 35.30 24.55
CA ALA A 137 -4.35 36.69 24.90
C ALA A 137 -5.22 37.23 26.05
N LEU A 138 -6.45 36.71 26.19
CA LEU A 138 -7.37 37.02 27.30
C LEU A 138 -7.19 36.08 28.50
N GLU A 139 -6.17 35.21 28.50
CA GLU A 139 -5.88 34.23 29.56
C GLU A 139 -7.05 33.27 29.89
N ILE A 140 -7.96 33.06 28.94
CA ILE A 140 -9.10 32.15 29.11
C ILE A 140 -8.61 30.71 29.04
N LYS A 141 -8.48 30.05 30.20
CA LYS A 141 -8.16 28.62 30.31
C LYS A 141 -9.41 27.81 29.94
N LYS A 142 -9.32 26.98 28.88
CA LYS A 142 -10.35 25.98 28.62
C LYS A 142 -10.32 24.91 29.72
N PRO A 143 -11.49 24.42 30.18
CA PRO A 143 -11.55 23.24 31.05
C PRO A 143 -10.76 22.11 30.40
N SER A 144 -9.98 21.40 31.21
CA SER A 144 -9.20 20.25 30.74
C SER A 144 -10.12 19.23 30.06
N LYS A 145 -9.62 18.50 29.06
CA LYS A 145 -10.36 17.38 28.41
C LYS A 145 -10.86 16.36 29.45
N TRP A 146 -10.24 16.34 30.63
CA TRP A 146 -10.48 15.41 31.73
C TRP A 146 -11.48 15.92 32.78
N GLU A 147 -11.79 17.22 32.83
CA GLU A 147 -12.68 17.80 33.85
C GLU A 147 -14.13 17.84 33.37
N TRP A 148 -15.08 17.54 34.26
CA TRP A 148 -16.52 17.52 33.98
C TRP A 148 -17.16 18.84 34.44
N ALA A 149 -17.80 19.56 33.51
CA ALA A 149 -18.58 20.75 33.87
C ALA A 149 -19.91 20.35 34.52
N ALA A 150 -20.45 21.17 35.43
CA ALA A 150 -21.70 20.89 36.14
C ALA A 150 -22.87 20.61 35.18
N VAL A 151 -22.99 21.38 34.10
CA VAL A 151 -24.01 21.20 33.06
C VAL A 151 -23.89 19.85 32.34
N GLN A 152 -22.66 19.33 32.18
CA GLN A 152 -22.43 18.02 31.56
C GLN A 152 -22.85 16.87 32.49
N ILE A 153 -22.65 17.03 33.80
CA ILE A 153 -23.07 16.06 34.81
C ILE A 153 -24.61 16.02 34.89
N GLU A 154 -25.26 17.18 34.92
CA GLU A 154 -26.72 17.29 34.95
C GLU A 154 -27.35 16.69 33.68
N PHE A 155 -26.78 16.97 32.51
CA PHE A 155 -27.22 16.35 31.26
C PHE A 155 -27.04 14.83 31.27
N LEU A 156 -25.93 14.32 31.82
CA LEU A 156 -25.68 12.89 31.93
C LEU A 156 -26.71 12.20 32.83
N VAL A 157 -26.95 12.73 34.04
CA VAL A 157 -27.93 12.18 35.01
C VAL A 157 -29.34 12.12 34.40
N LYS A 158 -29.74 13.16 33.67
CA LYS A 158 -31.10 13.25 33.10
C LYS A 158 -31.35 12.30 31.93
N ASN A 159 -30.29 11.87 31.24
CA ASN A 159 -30.39 11.16 29.96
C ASN A 159 -29.72 9.79 29.95
N CYS A 160 -29.01 9.37 31.01
CA CYS A 160 -28.32 8.08 31.07
C CYS A 160 -29.26 6.86 30.97
N GLU A 161 -30.51 7.03 31.39
CA GLU A 161 -31.57 6.01 31.28
C GLU A 161 -32.36 6.10 29.97
N LYS A 162 -32.04 7.06 29.09
CA LYS A 162 -32.84 7.35 27.88
C LYS A 162 -32.03 7.28 26.60
N LEU A 163 -30.71 7.50 26.67
CA LEU A 163 -29.84 7.58 25.52
C LEU A 163 -28.65 6.62 25.68
N PRO A 164 -28.24 5.90 24.62
CA PRO A 164 -27.09 5.02 24.67
C PRO A 164 -25.79 5.80 24.87
N VAL A 165 -24.80 5.17 25.52
CA VAL A 165 -23.50 5.79 25.87
C VAL A 165 -22.78 6.40 24.67
N VAL A 166 -22.93 5.81 23.48
CA VAL A 166 -22.34 6.31 22.23
C VAL A 166 -22.96 7.65 21.81
N GLU A 167 -24.25 7.85 22.04
CA GLU A 167 -24.94 9.10 21.74
C GLU A 167 -24.65 10.17 22.80
N LEU A 168 -24.58 9.77 24.08
CA LEU A 168 -24.11 10.63 25.17
C LEU A 168 -22.68 11.11 24.92
N SER A 169 -21.81 10.25 24.39
CA SER A 169 -20.40 10.56 24.05
C SER A 169 -20.30 11.68 23.01
N LYS A 170 -21.13 11.61 21.96
CA LYS A 170 -21.21 12.66 20.93
C LYS A 170 -21.75 13.97 21.49
N LYS A 171 -22.83 13.93 22.29
CA LYS A 171 -23.47 15.12 22.84
C LYS A 171 -22.64 15.82 23.92
N LEU A 172 -21.90 15.07 24.73
CA LEU A 172 -21.07 15.59 25.81
C LEU A 172 -19.62 15.84 25.39
N ASN A 173 -19.23 15.41 24.19
CA ASN A 173 -17.86 15.47 23.66
C ASN A 173 -16.83 14.86 24.64
N LYS A 174 -17.18 13.70 25.19
CA LYS A 174 -16.37 12.88 26.11
C LYS A 174 -16.24 11.48 25.52
N SER A 175 -15.14 10.78 25.78
CA SER A 175 -15.03 9.40 25.28
C SER A 175 -16.08 8.49 25.96
N PRO A 176 -16.53 7.41 25.29
CA PRO A 176 -17.45 6.44 25.90
C PRO A 176 -16.96 5.92 27.25
N ASP A 177 -15.66 5.72 27.41
CA ASP A 177 -15.04 5.28 28.67
C ASP A 177 -15.13 6.33 29.78
N GLN A 178 -14.96 7.61 29.43
CA GLN A 178 -15.14 8.71 30.38
C GLN A 178 -16.59 8.78 30.87
N ILE A 179 -17.57 8.54 29.99
CA ILE A 179 -18.99 8.50 30.37
C ILE A 179 -19.27 7.31 31.30
N ARG A 180 -18.80 6.12 30.94
CA ARG A 180 -18.98 4.92 31.79
C ARG A 180 -18.32 5.08 33.15
N SER A 181 -17.12 5.65 33.19
CA SER A 181 -16.41 5.95 34.44
C SER A 181 -17.20 6.94 35.30
N LYS A 182 -17.78 7.99 34.69
CA LYS A 182 -18.57 8.99 35.43
C LYS A 182 -19.93 8.47 35.87
N MET A 183 -20.59 7.62 35.07
CA MET A 183 -21.82 6.93 35.47
C MET A 183 -21.58 5.99 36.65
N LYS A 184 -20.45 5.26 36.66
CA LYS A 184 -20.04 4.41 37.79
C LYS A 184 -19.75 5.23 39.05
N GLU A 185 -19.09 6.39 38.91
CA GLU A 185 -18.84 7.30 40.03
C GLU A 185 -20.15 7.86 40.62
N LEU A 186 -21.16 8.10 39.78
CA LEU A 186 -22.46 8.63 40.16
C LEU A 186 -23.51 7.54 40.49
N ASN A 187 -23.12 6.26 40.52
CA ASN A 187 -24.01 5.11 40.75
C ASN A 187 -25.25 5.06 39.84
N LEU A 188 -25.10 5.40 38.56
CA LEU A 188 -26.18 5.37 37.57
C LEU A 188 -26.18 4.02 36.84
N ASN A 189 -27.33 3.33 36.78
CA ASN A 189 -27.48 2.03 36.12
C ASN A 189 -27.79 2.16 34.63
N GLU A 190 -27.25 1.23 33.84
CA GLU A 190 -27.60 1.05 32.43
C GLU A 190 -28.86 0.14 32.35
N LEU A 191 -29.80 0.42 31.44
CA LEU A 191 -31.13 -0.21 31.34
C LEU A 191 -31.17 -1.77 31.55
N GLY A 192 -32.00 -2.26 32.49
CA GLY A 192 -33.03 -3.30 32.22
C GLY A 192 -32.83 -4.83 32.39
N TRP A 193 -31.75 -5.36 32.98
CA TRP A 193 -31.47 -6.83 33.02
C TRP A 193 -31.60 -7.51 34.41
N ASN A 194 -32.07 -8.77 34.46
CA ASN A 194 -32.16 -9.62 35.68
C ASN A 194 -31.88 -11.12 35.37
N ASP A 195 -31.71 -11.95 36.41
CA ASP A 195 -31.23 -13.34 36.30
C ASP A 195 -32.17 -14.27 35.49
N GLU A 196 -33.49 -14.11 35.60
CA GLU A 196 -34.46 -14.87 34.81
C GLU A 196 -34.39 -14.54 33.32
N LYS A 197 -34.21 -13.25 32.97
CA LYS A 197 -34.01 -12.83 31.58
C LYS A 197 -32.68 -13.30 31.02
N ASP A 198 -31.62 -13.32 31.83
CA ASP A 198 -30.31 -13.82 31.43
C ASP A 198 -30.33 -15.34 31.15
N LEU A 199 -31.08 -16.12 31.96
CA LEU A 199 -31.25 -17.55 31.73
C LEU A 199 -32.09 -17.85 30.47
N TYR A 200 -33.20 -17.12 30.28
CA TYR A 200 -34.01 -17.25 29.07
C TYR A 200 -33.21 -16.87 27.82
N LEU A 201 -32.39 -15.82 27.92
CA LEU A 201 -31.49 -15.36 26.86
C LEU A 201 -30.45 -16.43 26.50
N ALA A 202 -29.84 -17.09 27.49
CA ALA A 202 -28.86 -18.16 27.26
C ALA A 202 -29.46 -19.40 26.60
N LEU A 203 -30.68 -19.78 26.98
CA LEU A 203 -31.39 -20.95 26.45
C LEU A 203 -31.97 -20.74 25.04
N ASN A 204 -32.15 -19.49 24.61
CA ASN A 204 -32.82 -19.14 23.36
C ASN A 204 -31.91 -18.35 22.38
N LEU A 205 -30.59 -18.56 22.42
CA LEU A 205 -29.60 -17.93 21.51
C LEU A 205 -29.79 -18.30 20.03
N SER A 206 -30.63 -19.29 19.73
CA SER A 206 -31.04 -19.64 18.36
C SER A 206 -32.00 -18.62 17.74
N LYS A 207 -32.74 -17.85 18.55
CA LYS A 207 -33.62 -16.76 18.09
C LYS A 207 -32.81 -15.55 17.63
N THR A 208 -33.38 -14.72 16.76
CA THR A 208 -32.75 -13.46 16.36
C THR A 208 -32.77 -12.47 17.53
N TYR A 209 -31.79 -11.56 17.57
CA TYR A 209 -31.78 -10.53 18.63
C TYR A 209 -32.99 -9.60 18.54
N ILE A 210 -33.60 -9.46 17.36
CA ILE A 210 -34.84 -8.71 17.12
C ILE A 210 -36.04 -9.42 17.76
N GLU A 211 -36.15 -10.74 17.63
CA GLU A 211 -37.23 -11.49 18.29
C GLU A 211 -37.08 -11.47 19.81
N LEU A 212 -35.85 -11.61 20.31
CA LEU A 212 -35.57 -11.51 21.75
C LEU A 212 -35.80 -10.09 22.29
N SER A 213 -35.50 -9.06 21.51
CA SER A 213 -35.69 -7.66 21.90
C SER A 213 -37.18 -7.31 22.04
N GLN A 214 -38.03 -7.85 21.16
CA GLN A 214 -39.49 -7.73 21.27
C GLN A 214 -40.04 -8.43 22.51
N ILE A 215 -39.50 -9.60 22.88
CA ILE A 215 -39.91 -10.35 24.08
C ILE A 215 -39.51 -9.62 25.37
N PHE A 216 -38.32 -9.02 25.41
CA PHE A 216 -37.80 -8.38 26.61
C PHE A 216 -38.15 -6.89 26.75
N GLY A 217 -38.70 -6.28 25.70
CA GLY A 217 -39.05 -4.85 25.67
C GLY A 217 -37.86 -3.90 25.64
N VAL A 218 -36.74 -4.34 25.05
CA VAL A 218 -35.46 -3.60 24.98
C VAL A 218 -34.98 -3.53 23.53
N SER A 219 -33.90 -2.78 23.22
CA SER A 219 -33.36 -2.74 21.86
C SER A 219 -32.58 -4.01 21.50
N ALA A 220 -32.49 -4.35 20.21
CA ALA A 220 -31.72 -5.51 19.75
C ALA A 220 -30.21 -5.35 20.02
N GLU A 221 -29.70 -4.11 20.00
CA GLU A 221 -28.33 -3.82 20.42
C GLU A 221 -28.11 -4.11 21.92
N ASP A 222 -29.09 -3.83 22.78
CA ASP A 222 -28.98 -4.10 24.22
C ASP A 222 -28.96 -5.61 24.51
N VAL A 223 -29.77 -6.40 23.79
CA VAL A 223 -29.73 -7.87 23.84
C VAL A 223 -28.35 -8.38 23.42
N SER A 224 -27.83 -7.88 22.29
CA SER A 224 -26.49 -8.26 21.80
C SER A 224 -25.38 -7.89 22.79
N ALA A 225 -25.46 -6.69 23.39
CA ALA A 225 -24.49 -6.22 24.37
C ALA A 225 -24.53 -7.03 25.68
N ARG A 226 -25.71 -7.52 26.10
CA ARG A 226 -25.85 -8.40 27.27
C ARG A 226 -25.34 -9.81 26.99
N VAL A 227 -25.66 -10.39 25.82
CA VAL A 227 -25.13 -11.69 25.35
C VAL A 227 -23.60 -11.67 25.38
N ASN A 228 -22.98 -10.63 24.82
CA ASN A 228 -21.53 -10.46 24.83
C ASN A 228 -20.96 -10.28 26.26
N ARG A 229 -21.67 -9.59 27.15
CA ARG A 229 -21.26 -9.39 28.56
C ARG A 229 -21.32 -10.66 29.40
N LEU A 230 -22.33 -11.50 29.19
CA LEU A 230 -22.44 -12.81 29.82
C LEU A 230 -21.49 -13.84 29.18
N GLY A 231 -20.73 -13.45 28.15
CA GLY A 231 -19.82 -14.33 27.43
C GLY A 231 -20.51 -15.40 26.58
N LEU A 232 -21.80 -15.22 26.31
CA LEU A 232 -22.62 -16.12 25.51
C LEU A 232 -22.31 -15.89 24.02
N LYS A 233 -22.04 -16.96 23.26
CA LYS A 233 -21.77 -16.85 21.81
C LYS A 233 -22.95 -17.37 21.00
N LYS A 234 -23.36 -16.61 19.99
CA LYS A 234 -24.32 -17.09 18.99
C LYS A 234 -23.60 -18.10 18.08
N LEU A 235 -23.90 -19.38 18.23
CA LEU A 235 -23.22 -20.44 17.49
C LEU A 235 -23.91 -20.69 16.15
N GLY A 236 -23.13 -20.61 15.07
CA GLY A 236 -23.51 -21.17 13.77
C GLY A 236 -23.57 -22.70 13.83
N SER A 237 -24.40 -23.28 12.97
CA SER A 237 -24.79 -24.70 12.94
C SER A 237 -23.64 -25.73 12.88
N ALA A 238 -22.39 -25.33 12.66
CA ALA A 238 -21.24 -26.22 12.52
C ALA A 238 -20.38 -26.40 13.79
N SER A 239 -20.55 -25.58 14.83
CA SER A 239 -19.75 -25.69 16.07
C SER A 239 -20.50 -26.37 17.23
N PHE A 240 -21.72 -26.85 16.99
CA PHE A 240 -22.52 -27.59 17.97
C PHE A 240 -21.89 -28.95 18.33
N SER A 241 -21.09 -29.55 17.43
CA SER A 241 -20.46 -30.86 17.69
C SER A 241 -19.24 -30.79 18.59
N ILE A 242 -18.46 -29.70 18.53
CA ILE A 242 -17.20 -29.55 19.27
C ILE A 242 -17.49 -29.24 20.75
N TYR A 243 -18.53 -28.46 21.01
CA TYR A 243 -18.96 -28.19 22.40
C TYR A 243 -19.67 -29.40 23.02
N GLN A 244 -20.34 -30.25 22.22
CA GLN A 244 -20.87 -31.53 22.70
C GLN A 244 -19.80 -32.60 22.89
N GLU A 245 -18.71 -32.60 22.13
CA GLU A 245 -17.54 -33.46 22.41
C GLU A 245 -16.84 -33.06 23.70
N GLN A 246 -16.67 -31.75 23.94
CA GLN A 246 -16.11 -31.24 25.20
C GLN A 246 -17.05 -31.42 26.40
N LEU A 247 -18.37 -31.35 26.21
CA LEU A 247 -19.38 -31.68 27.24
C LEU A 247 -19.55 -33.18 27.46
N ALA A 248 -19.30 -34.02 26.44
CA ALA A 248 -19.29 -35.48 26.56
C ALA A 248 -18.01 -35.98 27.24
N GLU A 249 -16.87 -35.31 27.04
CA GLU A 249 -15.65 -35.52 27.82
C GLU A 249 -15.79 -35.03 29.26
N ALA A 250 -16.55 -33.96 29.51
CA ALA A 250 -16.82 -33.45 30.86
C ALA A 250 -17.89 -34.25 31.63
N ASN A 251 -18.75 -35.02 30.96
CA ASN A 251 -19.84 -35.79 31.57
C ASN A 251 -19.67 -37.31 31.40
N GLN A 252 -18.54 -37.86 31.86
CA GLN A 252 -18.29 -39.31 31.89
C GLN A 252 -19.24 -40.14 32.79
N HIS A 253 -20.34 -39.57 33.29
CA HIS A 253 -21.23 -40.24 34.25
C HIS A 253 -22.71 -40.30 33.83
N LEU A 254 -23.08 -39.84 32.63
CA LEU A 254 -24.47 -39.95 32.17
C LEU A 254 -24.71 -41.21 31.33
N THR A 255 -25.76 -41.94 31.70
CA THR A 255 -26.20 -43.18 31.05
C THR A 255 -26.99 -42.90 29.76
N LEU A 256 -27.10 -43.92 28.91
CA LEU A 256 -27.80 -43.85 27.62
C LEU A 256 -29.30 -43.50 27.75
N GLY A 257 -29.89 -43.73 28.93
CA GLY A 257 -31.26 -43.31 29.27
C GLY A 257 -31.36 -41.81 29.55
N GLU A 258 -30.41 -41.26 30.32
CA GLU A 258 -30.38 -39.83 30.64
C GLU A 258 -30.13 -38.97 29.41
N LEU A 259 -29.28 -39.44 28.48
CA LEU A 259 -29.10 -38.78 27.17
C LEU A 259 -30.35 -38.84 26.28
N SER A 260 -31.16 -39.89 26.42
CA SER A 260 -32.42 -40.05 25.69
C SER A 260 -33.47 -39.05 26.19
N ASP A 261 -33.59 -38.87 27.51
CA ASP A 261 -34.56 -37.94 28.11
C ASP A 261 -34.17 -36.48 27.86
N LEU A 262 -32.87 -36.18 27.92
CA LEU A 262 -32.34 -34.81 27.74
C LEU A 262 -32.42 -34.33 26.29
N LEU A 263 -32.30 -35.26 25.32
CA LEU A 263 -32.48 -34.97 23.89
C LEU A 263 -33.89 -35.26 23.39
N ASN A 264 -34.76 -35.79 24.27
CA ASN A 264 -36.12 -36.25 23.98
C ASN A 264 -36.19 -37.18 22.75
N MET A 265 -35.23 -38.11 22.65
CA MET A 265 -35.07 -39.08 21.55
C MET A 265 -34.88 -40.49 22.10
N LYS A 266 -35.49 -41.50 21.48
CA LYS A 266 -35.38 -42.89 21.97
C LYS A 266 -33.92 -43.40 21.95
N PRO A 267 -33.46 -44.18 22.96
CA PRO A 267 -32.04 -44.55 23.12
C PRO A 267 -31.41 -45.28 21.92
N ASN A 268 -32.20 -46.04 21.17
CA ASN A 268 -31.74 -46.77 19.99
C ASN A 268 -31.42 -45.87 18.79
N ALA A 269 -32.03 -44.68 18.69
CA ALA A 269 -31.70 -43.70 17.65
C ALA A 269 -30.34 -43.05 17.91
N VAL A 270 -30.06 -42.72 19.17
CA VAL A 270 -28.78 -42.14 19.63
C VAL A 270 -27.61 -43.10 19.33
N ARG A 271 -27.81 -44.41 19.51
CA ARG A 271 -26.78 -45.44 19.24
C ARG A 271 -26.49 -45.64 17.74
N ARG A 272 -27.49 -45.45 16.87
CA ARG A 272 -27.36 -45.59 15.41
C ARG A 272 -26.51 -44.48 14.81
N GLU A 273 -26.70 -43.25 15.29
CA GLU A 273 -26.02 -42.07 14.76
C GLU A 273 -24.51 -42.07 15.07
N MET A 274 -24.14 -42.56 16.25
CA MET A 274 -22.74 -42.78 16.61
C MET A 274 -22.06 -43.88 15.76
N SER A 275 -22.82 -44.87 15.28
CA SER A 275 -22.28 -45.98 14.48
C SER A 275 -22.08 -45.61 13.00
N ILE A 276 -22.94 -44.74 12.45
CA ILE A 276 -22.85 -44.26 11.06
C ILE A 276 -21.58 -43.42 10.82
N ARG A 277 -21.14 -42.63 11.81
CA ARG A 277 -19.95 -41.78 11.68
C ARG A 277 -18.63 -42.56 11.66
N LYS A 278 -18.55 -43.73 12.31
CA LYS A 278 -17.39 -44.65 12.19
C LYS A 278 -17.29 -45.31 10.81
N LEU A 279 -18.38 -45.40 10.05
CA LEU A 279 -18.42 -45.99 8.70
C LEU A 279 -17.95 -45.02 7.60
N VAL A 280 -18.16 -43.71 7.79
CA VAL A 280 -17.77 -42.67 6.81
C VAL A 280 -16.24 -42.53 6.70
N PHE A 281 -15.49 -42.78 7.77
CA PHE A 281 -14.03 -42.66 7.79
C PHE A 281 -13.29 -43.79 7.05
N LYS A 282 -13.97 -44.90 6.72
CA LYS A 282 -13.32 -46.11 6.16
C LYS A 282 -13.52 -46.31 4.66
N LYS A 283 -14.25 -45.42 3.96
CA LYS A 283 -14.74 -45.68 2.58
C LYS A 283 -14.24 -44.77 1.45
N ASN A 284 -13.47 -43.72 1.70
CA ASN A 284 -13.02 -42.80 0.63
C ASN A 284 -11.54 -42.97 0.22
N PHE A 285 -11.16 -44.20 -0.10
CA PHE A 285 -10.05 -44.48 -1.02
C PHE A 285 -10.49 -45.64 -1.92
N GLN A 286 -10.94 -45.34 -3.14
CA GLN A 286 -10.67 -46.06 -4.42
C GLN A 286 -11.77 -45.85 -5.48
N SER A 287 -11.31 -45.54 -6.69
CA SER A 287 -11.96 -45.59 -8.03
C SER A 287 -12.80 -44.39 -8.52
N ILE A 288 -12.34 -43.79 -9.62
CA ILE A 288 -13.03 -42.77 -10.44
C ILE A 288 -13.88 -43.50 -11.50
N LYS A 289 -15.17 -43.17 -11.60
CA LYS A 289 -16.11 -43.75 -12.60
C LYS A 289 -16.34 -42.85 -13.82
N LYS A 290 -16.78 -43.44 -14.94
CA LYS A 290 -16.93 -42.78 -16.26
C LYS A 290 -18.27 -42.04 -16.43
N PRO A 291 -18.34 -41.00 -17.30
CA PRO A 291 -19.50 -40.09 -17.43
C PRO A 291 -20.83 -40.75 -17.83
N GLU A 292 -20.78 -41.87 -18.55
CA GLU A 292 -21.97 -42.61 -18.99
C GLU A 292 -22.73 -43.26 -17.81
N GLU A 293 -22.04 -43.53 -16.69
CA GLU A 293 -22.66 -44.07 -15.47
C GLU A 293 -23.41 -42.96 -14.69
N TRP A 294 -22.88 -41.74 -14.69
CA TRP A 294 -23.54 -40.56 -14.08
C TRP A 294 -24.87 -40.25 -14.76
N GLN A 295 -24.93 -40.38 -16.09
CA GLN A 295 -26.15 -40.12 -16.84
C GLN A 295 -27.26 -41.14 -16.51
N LYS A 296 -26.88 -42.40 -16.27
CA LYS A 296 -27.82 -43.45 -15.83
C LYS A 296 -28.33 -43.20 -14.41
N GLU A 297 -27.47 -42.80 -13.48
CA GLU A 297 -27.86 -42.50 -12.10
C GLU A 297 -28.80 -41.29 -12.02
N ILE A 298 -28.52 -40.19 -12.73
CA ILE A 298 -29.39 -39.00 -12.72
C ILE A 298 -30.77 -39.31 -13.33
N LEU A 299 -30.83 -40.13 -14.39
CA LEU A 299 -32.10 -40.56 -14.98
C LEU A 299 -32.89 -41.54 -14.09
N LEU A 300 -32.20 -42.32 -13.25
CA LEU A 300 -32.79 -43.21 -12.26
C LEU A 300 -33.30 -42.45 -11.03
N GLU A 301 -32.57 -41.42 -10.60
CA GLU A 301 -32.82 -40.69 -9.35
C GLU A 301 -33.95 -39.65 -9.47
N TYR A 302 -34.11 -39.03 -10.65
CA TYR A 302 -35.12 -37.96 -10.86
C TYR A 302 -36.32 -38.39 -11.71
N GLY A 303 -36.36 -39.66 -12.14
CA GLY A 303 -37.33 -40.16 -13.11
C GLY A 303 -37.18 -39.49 -14.49
N ALA A 304 -37.73 -40.11 -15.54
CA ALA A 304 -37.62 -39.63 -16.93
C ALA A 304 -38.47 -38.36 -17.21
N THR A 305 -38.36 -37.34 -16.35
CA THR A 305 -38.98 -36.03 -16.49
C THR A 305 -38.31 -35.25 -17.62
N GLU A 306 -39.08 -34.39 -18.30
CA GLU A 306 -38.59 -33.58 -19.42
C GLU A 306 -37.42 -32.68 -18.98
N THR A 307 -37.41 -32.26 -17.70
CA THR A 307 -36.33 -31.52 -17.06
C THR A 307 -35.05 -32.36 -16.91
N ALA A 308 -35.14 -33.62 -16.46
CA ALA A 308 -33.99 -34.52 -16.38
C ALA A 308 -33.45 -34.90 -17.77
N LYS A 309 -34.33 -35.06 -18.77
CA LYS A 309 -33.94 -35.22 -20.17
C LYS A 309 -33.25 -33.97 -20.72
N ASN A 310 -33.75 -32.76 -20.41
CA ASN A 310 -33.15 -31.50 -20.82
C ASN A 310 -31.81 -31.22 -20.12
N ILE A 311 -31.66 -31.61 -18.85
CA ILE A 311 -30.38 -31.55 -18.13
C ILE A 311 -29.40 -32.56 -18.71
N GLY A 312 -29.83 -33.80 -18.98
CA GLY A 312 -29.02 -34.80 -19.66
C GLY A 312 -28.61 -34.39 -21.08
N LYS A 313 -29.50 -33.70 -21.81
CA LYS A 313 -29.26 -33.13 -23.15
C LYS A 313 -28.32 -31.92 -23.08
N MET A 314 -28.52 -31.01 -22.13
CA MET A 314 -27.61 -29.88 -21.86
C MET A 314 -26.23 -30.37 -21.45
N ILE A 315 -26.11 -31.41 -20.62
CA ILE A 315 -24.80 -31.98 -20.23
C ILE A 315 -24.10 -32.56 -21.47
N ASN A 316 -24.83 -33.24 -22.36
CA ASN A 316 -24.28 -33.73 -23.63
C ASN A 316 -23.93 -32.59 -24.62
N GLU A 317 -24.76 -31.55 -24.73
CA GLU A 317 -24.53 -30.39 -25.60
C GLU A 317 -23.39 -29.50 -25.08
N THR A 318 -23.26 -29.35 -23.76
CA THR A 318 -22.17 -28.59 -23.11
C THR A 318 -20.85 -29.37 -23.17
N ALA A 319 -20.89 -30.70 -23.08
CA ALA A 319 -19.73 -31.57 -23.32
C ALA A 319 -19.33 -31.61 -24.81
N GLN A 320 -20.28 -31.54 -25.74
CA GLN A 320 -20.01 -31.44 -27.18
C GLN A 320 -19.49 -30.05 -27.60
N MET A 321 -19.99 -28.97 -27.01
CA MET A 321 -19.59 -27.59 -27.33
C MET A 321 -18.19 -27.23 -26.82
N THR A 322 -17.77 -27.73 -25.67
CA THR A 322 -16.44 -27.44 -25.12
C THR A 322 -15.33 -28.30 -25.73
N GLY A 323 -15.67 -29.45 -26.32
CA GLY A 323 -14.72 -30.32 -27.01
C GLY A 323 -14.50 -29.95 -28.49
N LYS A 324 -15.57 -29.66 -29.24
CA LYS A 324 -15.48 -29.50 -30.70
C LYS A 324 -14.85 -28.17 -31.13
N TRP A 325 -15.11 -27.09 -30.40
CA TRP A 325 -14.55 -25.75 -30.67
C TRP A 325 -13.04 -25.65 -30.42
N LEU A 326 -12.52 -26.40 -29.45
CA LEU A 326 -11.09 -26.45 -29.13
C LEU A 326 -10.30 -27.42 -30.05
N VAL A 327 -10.98 -28.37 -30.69
CA VAL A 327 -10.43 -29.27 -31.72
C VAL A 327 -10.38 -28.56 -33.08
N GLU A 328 -11.41 -27.79 -33.44
CA GLU A 328 -11.43 -27.01 -34.69
C GLU A 328 -10.41 -25.86 -34.71
N LEU A 329 -9.95 -25.37 -33.54
CA LEU A 329 -8.92 -24.33 -33.42
C LEU A 329 -7.51 -24.86 -33.12
N GLY A 330 -7.31 -26.17 -32.92
CA GLY A 330 -5.97 -26.78 -32.77
C GLY A 330 -5.15 -26.35 -31.53
N LEU A 331 -5.78 -25.78 -30.50
CA LEU A 331 -5.09 -25.05 -29.42
C LEU A 331 -5.00 -25.79 -28.07
N LYS A 332 -5.18 -27.11 -28.02
CA LYS A 332 -5.10 -27.88 -26.75
C LYS A 332 -4.01 -28.96 -26.65
N GLU A 333 -2.91 -28.85 -27.40
CA GLU A 333 -1.70 -29.66 -27.18
C GLU A 333 -0.46 -28.87 -26.67
N ALA A 334 -0.63 -27.67 -26.14
CA ALA A 334 0.51 -26.79 -25.81
C ALA A 334 0.93 -26.70 -24.33
N ALA A 335 0.42 -27.54 -23.41
CA ALA A 335 0.71 -27.37 -21.98
C ALA A 335 0.93 -28.68 -21.19
N LYS A 336 1.94 -29.47 -21.56
CA LYS A 336 2.60 -30.42 -20.61
C LYS A 336 4.09 -30.15 -20.61
N SER A 337 4.72 -29.73 -19.52
CA SER A 337 6.20 -29.65 -19.41
C SER A 337 6.86 -30.94 -19.93
N PHE A 338 8.04 -30.85 -20.57
CA PHE A 338 8.83 -32.05 -20.93
C PHE A 338 9.09 -32.85 -19.64
N SER A 339 8.79 -34.14 -19.64
CA SER A 339 9.10 -35.02 -18.50
C SER A 339 10.62 -35.10 -18.29
N ALA A 340 11.07 -35.61 -17.14
CA ALA A 340 12.50 -35.84 -16.90
C ALA A 340 13.11 -36.77 -17.97
N GLU A 341 12.35 -37.79 -18.38
CA GLU A 341 12.69 -38.75 -19.42
C GLU A 341 12.74 -38.08 -20.82
N ASP A 342 11.79 -37.22 -21.15
CA ASP A 342 11.80 -36.44 -22.40
C ASP A 342 13.03 -35.54 -22.46
N ASN A 343 13.37 -34.88 -21.35
CA ASN A 343 14.55 -34.00 -21.29
C ASN A 343 15.86 -34.78 -21.45
N GLN A 344 15.93 -36.00 -20.89
CA GLN A 344 17.10 -36.86 -21.03
C GLN A 344 17.22 -37.38 -22.48
N PHE A 345 16.11 -37.84 -23.06
CA PHE A 345 16.08 -38.29 -24.45
C PHE A 345 16.48 -37.19 -25.44
N ILE A 346 16.03 -35.94 -25.24
CA ILE A 346 16.45 -34.80 -26.08
C ILE A 346 17.96 -34.58 -25.97
N LYS A 347 18.54 -34.63 -24.76
CA LYS A 347 19.99 -34.43 -24.57
C LYS A 347 20.83 -35.51 -25.25
N ASP A 348 20.40 -36.75 -25.17
CA ASP A 348 21.15 -37.91 -25.66
C ASP A 348 21.11 -38.02 -27.20
N ASN A 349 20.11 -37.42 -27.85
CA ASN A 349 19.89 -37.53 -29.30
C ASN A 349 20.07 -36.21 -30.07
N ILE A 350 20.49 -35.13 -29.40
CA ILE A 350 20.61 -33.80 -30.01
C ILE A 350 21.66 -33.75 -31.12
N ASP A 351 22.72 -34.55 -31.02
CA ASP A 351 23.84 -34.57 -31.97
C ASP A 351 23.60 -35.55 -33.13
N THR A 352 22.60 -36.43 -33.03
CA THR A 352 22.36 -37.54 -33.97
C THR A 352 21.02 -37.47 -34.70
N LEU A 353 20.01 -36.79 -34.14
CA LEU A 353 18.68 -36.66 -34.71
C LEU A 353 18.30 -35.19 -34.90
N THR A 354 17.64 -34.89 -36.03
CA THR A 354 17.09 -33.55 -36.26
C THR A 354 15.96 -33.25 -35.25
N ALA A 355 15.76 -31.98 -34.91
CA ALA A 355 14.66 -31.55 -34.04
C ALA A 355 13.27 -32.03 -34.49
N SER A 356 13.10 -32.29 -35.80
CA SER A 356 11.87 -32.85 -36.36
C SER A 356 11.73 -34.36 -36.08
N GLN A 357 12.83 -35.11 -36.12
CA GLN A 357 12.86 -36.54 -35.76
C GLN A 357 12.68 -36.73 -34.25
N ILE A 358 13.32 -35.89 -33.42
CA ILE A 358 13.15 -35.89 -31.96
C ILE A 358 11.68 -35.56 -31.60
N ALA A 359 11.09 -34.55 -32.24
CA ALA A 359 9.68 -34.20 -32.06
C ALA A 359 8.73 -35.35 -32.42
N LYS A 360 9.02 -36.07 -33.52
CA LYS A 360 8.24 -37.22 -33.95
C LYS A 360 8.34 -38.38 -32.95
N LYS A 361 9.53 -38.64 -32.40
CA LYS A 361 9.74 -39.72 -31.41
C LYS A 361 9.10 -39.41 -30.05
N LEU A 362 9.17 -38.15 -29.60
CA LEU A 362 8.59 -37.71 -28.33
C LEU A 362 7.09 -37.39 -28.42
N LYS A 363 6.51 -37.40 -29.62
CA LYS A 363 5.13 -36.95 -29.89
C LYS A 363 4.87 -35.55 -29.31
N GLN A 364 5.82 -34.62 -29.52
CA GLN A 364 5.76 -33.25 -29.02
C GLN A 364 5.82 -32.25 -30.19
N PRO A 365 5.25 -31.03 -30.06
CA PRO A 365 5.28 -30.04 -31.13
C PRO A 365 6.71 -29.69 -31.59
N ARG A 366 6.96 -29.72 -32.91
CA ARG A 366 8.28 -29.46 -33.51
C ARG A 366 8.88 -28.12 -33.10
N SER A 367 8.06 -27.07 -33.01
CA SER A 367 8.49 -25.73 -32.58
C SER A 367 9.04 -25.72 -31.15
N ARG A 368 8.47 -26.56 -30.28
CA ARG A 368 8.84 -26.67 -28.87
C ARG A 368 10.13 -27.45 -28.67
N VAL A 369 10.25 -28.60 -29.35
CA VAL A 369 11.49 -29.38 -29.37
C VAL A 369 12.62 -28.57 -30.01
N ARG A 370 12.34 -27.83 -31.10
CA ARG A 370 13.32 -26.93 -31.73
C ARG A 370 13.81 -25.84 -30.77
N LYS A 371 12.93 -25.15 -30.04
CA LYS A 371 13.34 -24.16 -29.03
C LYS A 371 14.19 -24.78 -27.92
N LYS A 372 13.85 -25.99 -27.48
CA LYS A 372 14.60 -26.72 -26.43
C LYS A 372 15.97 -27.18 -26.93
N VAL A 373 16.05 -27.76 -28.12
CA VAL A 373 17.30 -28.15 -28.80
C VAL A 373 18.18 -26.93 -29.00
N GLN A 374 17.65 -25.84 -29.54
CA GLN A 374 18.38 -24.60 -29.76
C GLN A 374 18.94 -24.02 -28.45
N SER A 375 18.17 -24.07 -27.35
CA SER A 375 18.66 -23.66 -26.03
C SER A 375 19.76 -24.57 -25.46
N LEU A 376 19.80 -25.85 -25.85
CA LEU A 376 20.82 -26.81 -25.41
C LEU A 376 22.07 -26.76 -26.30
N GLU A 377 21.92 -26.50 -27.61
CA GLU A 377 23.02 -26.29 -28.56
C GLU A 377 23.79 -24.99 -28.28
N LEU A 378 23.08 -23.87 -28.04
CA LEU A 378 23.69 -22.62 -27.57
C LEU A 378 24.47 -22.81 -26.26
N VAL A 379 23.94 -23.63 -25.36
CA VAL A 379 24.60 -23.94 -24.08
C VAL A 379 25.80 -24.88 -24.28
N LYS A 380 25.74 -25.85 -25.21
CA LYS A 380 26.88 -26.72 -25.55
C LYS A 380 28.00 -25.93 -26.22
N SER A 381 27.72 -24.98 -27.11
CA SER A 381 28.76 -24.15 -27.75
C SER A 381 29.46 -23.25 -26.75
N GLU A 382 28.71 -22.55 -25.89
CA GLU A 382 29.27 -21.67 -24.86
C GLU A 382 30.02 -22.46 -23.75
N ALA A 383 29.59 -23.69 -23.43
CA ALA A 383 30.30 -24.54 -22.46
C ALA A 383 31.61 -25.13 -23.03
N LYS A 384 31.67 -25.46 -24.34
CA LYS A 384 32.87 -25.98 -25.00
C LYS A 384 33.99 -24.93 -25.07
N GLU A 385 33.62 -23.67 -25.27
CA GLU A 385 34.54 -22.53 -25.25
C GLU A 385 35.10 -22.23 -23.85
N LEU A 386 34.38 -22.64 -22.79
CA LEU A 386 34.85 -22.50 -21.39
C LEU A 386 35.71 -23.68 -20.93
N GLU A 387 35.67 -24.82 -21.63
CA GLU A 387 36.46 -26.01 -21.32
C GLU A 387 37.98 -25.73 -21.41
N CYS A 388 38.40 -24.84 -22.33
CA CYS A 388 39.80 -24.45 -22.49
C CYS A 388 40.32 -23.58 -21.32
N PHE A 389 39.43 -22.95 -20.56
CA PHE A 389 39.74 -22.20 -19.34
C PHE A 389 39.48 -23.02 -18.06
N SER A 390 39.13 -24.31 -18.18
CA SER A 390 38.66 -25.12 -17.05
C SER A 390 39.63 -25.17 -15.87
N GLU A 391 40.93 -25.37 -16.09
CA GLU A 391 41.92 -25.37 -15.02
C GLU A 391 42.05 -24.00 -14.32
N TYR A 392 42.02 -22.93 -15.10
CA TYR A 392 42.12 -21.56 -14.59
C TYR A 392 40.88 -21.20 -13.76
N ILE A 393 39.69 -21.51 -14.29
CA ILE A 393 38.40 -21.30 -13.62
C ILE A 393 38.34 -22.08 -12.31
N LEU A 394 38.78 -23.35 -12.29
CA LEU A 394 38.71 -24.21 -11.11
C LEU A 394 39.73 -23.87 -10.01
N LYS A 395 40.84 -23.22 -10.36
CA LYS A 395 41.89 -22.78 -9.41
C LYS A 395 41.68 -21.35 -8.90
N SER A 396 40.87 -20.54 -9.58
CA SER A 396 40.64 -19.14 -9.21
C SER A 396 39.80 -19.00 -7.93
N LYS A 397 40.17 -18.03 -7.09
CA LYS A 397 39.41 -17.61 -5.89
C LYS A 397 38.55 -16.36 -6.14
N SER A 398 38.55 -15.84 -7.37
CA SER A 398 37.78 -14.66 -7.77
C SER A 398 36.27 -14.94 -7.77
N SER A 399 35.46 -13.89 -7.78
CA SER A 399 34.00 -14.05 -7.86
C SER A 399 33.57 -14.55 -9.24
N VAL A 400 32.38 -15.17 -9.33
CA VAL A 400 31.80 -15.61 -10.62
C VAL A 400 31.64 -14.44 -11.61
N GLN A 401 31.53 -13.21 -11.13
CA GLN A 401 31.43 -12.02 -11.97
C GLN A 401 32.79 -11.63 -12.57
N ASP A 402 33.85 -11.65 -11.76
CA ASP A 402 35.20 -11.25 -12.19
C ASP A 402 35.78 -12.30 -13.13
N LEU A 403 35.60 -13.58 -12.80
CA LEU A 403 35.99 -14.68 -13.68
C LEU A 403 35.27 -14.64 -15.02
N ALA A 404 33.98 -14.26 -15.04
CA ALA A 404 33.23 -14.15 -16.30
C ALA A 404 33.81 -13.06 -17.21
N ILE A 405 34.29 -11.96 -16.63
CA ILE A 405 34.97 -10.90 -17.37
C ILE A 405 36.35 -11.37 -17.85
N GLU A 406 37.12 -12.04 -17.00
CA GLU A 406 38.46 -12.56 -17.29
C GLU A 406 38.46 -13.60 -18.42
N VAL A 407 37.46 -14.49 -18.46
CA VAL A 407 37.32 -15.52 -19.51
C VAL A 407 36.43 -15.07 -20.67
N HIS A 408 36.06 -13.78 -20.71
CA HIS A 408 35.21 -13.18 -21.74
C HIS A 408 33.89 -13.94 -22.00
N ALA A 409 33.30 -14.49 -20.94
CA ALA A 409 32.07 -15.26 -21.03
C ALA A 409 30.90 -14.57 -20.33
N SER A 410 29.67 -14.93 -20.71
CA SER A 410 28.50 -14.46 -19.98
C SER A 410 28.49 -15.07 -18.56
N ARG A 411 28.09 -14.26 -17.56
CA ARG A 411 27.94 -14.72 -16.16
C ARG A 411 27.06 -15.97 -16.07
N SER A 412 26.01 -16.04 -16.89
CA SER A 412 25.08 -17.17 -16.94
C SER A 412 25.73 -18.45 -17.47
N ALA A 413 26.58 -18.34 -18.50
CA ALA A 413 27.34 -19.46 -19.06
C ALA A 413 28.36 -20.00 -18.05
N LEU A 414 29.15 -19.12 -17.42
CA LEU A 414 30.13 -19.51 -16.40
C LEU A 414 29.47 -20.15 -15.18
N ARG A 415 28.35 -19.60 -14.69
CA ARG A 415 27.60 -20.16 -13.56
C ARG A 415 27.10 -21.58 -13.85
N LYS A 416 26.64 -21.83 -15.07
CA LYS A 416 26.15 -23.14 -15.51
C LYS A 416 27.30 -24.13 -15.75
N PHE A 417 28.43 -23.66 -16.25
CA PHE A 417 29.68 -24.44 -16.34
C PHE A 417 30.15 -24.91 -14.96
N LEU A 418 30.21 -24.00 -13.97
CA LEU A 418 30.55 -24.32 -12.58
C LEU A 418 29.54 -25.29 -11.94
N GLN A 419 28.25 -25.17 -12.29
CA GLN A 419 27.20 -26.09 -11.86
C GLN A 419 27.40 -27.50 -12.44
N LEU A 420 27.74 -27.60 -13.73
CA LEU A 420 28.02 -28.88 -14.40
C LEU A 420 29.29 -29.57 -13.87
N LYS A 421 30.30 -28.79 -13.43
CA LYS A 421 31.51 -29.32 -12.79
C LYS A 421 31.35 -29.57 -11.28
N GLY A 422 30.19 -29.25 -10.69
CA GLY A 422 29.89 -29.47 -9.27
C GLY A 422 30.69 -28.57 -8.30
N VAL A 423 31.07 -27.36 -8.73
CA VAL A 423 31.96 -26.46 -7.98
C VAL A 423 31.29 -25.12 -7.65
N LEU A 424 30.05 -24.91 -8.09
CA LEU A 424 29.30 -23.66 -7.92
C LEU A 424 29.27 -23.20 -6.44
N ASP A 425 29.15 -24.12 -5.50
CA ASP A 425 29.04 -23.83 -4.06
C ASP A 425 30.36 -23.36 -3.42
N ARG A 426 31.50 -23.47 -4.12
CA ARG A 426 32.82 -23.03 -3.61
C ARG A 426 33.15 -21.57 -3.94
N MET A 427 32.39 -20.93 -4.82
CA MET A 427 32.65 -19.56 -5.24
C MET A 427 31.68 -18.58 -4.56
N PRO A 428 32.17 -17.48 -3.96
CA PRO A 428 31.33 -16.53 -3.26
C PRO A 428 30.37 -15.84 -4.25
N ASP A 429 29.09 -16.16 -4.16
CA ASP A 429 28.04 -15.49 -4.91
C ASP A 429 27.70 -14.19 -4.15
N LYS A 430 28.22 -13.06 -4.64
CA LYS A 430 28.18 -11.74 -3.96
C LYS A 430 26.77 -11.22 -3.62
N TYR A 431 25.70 -11.96 -3.90
CA TYR A 431 24.31 -11.51 -3.82
C TYR A 431 23.31 -12.47 -3.17
N SER A 432 23.71 -13.51 -2.43
CA SER A 432 22.79 -14.12 -1.47
C SER A 432 22.77 -13.30 -0.18
N ILE A 433 21.72 -12.49 0.01
CA ILE A 433 21.50 -11.61 1.18
C ILE A 433 21.34 -12.40 2.50
N ARG A 434 21.37 -13.73 2.46
CA ARG A 434 20.91 -14.56 3.57
C ARG A 434 21.97 -15.02 4.56
N ASP A 435 23.28 -14.87 4.30
CA ASP A 435 24.27 -15.36 5.27
C ASP A 435 25.67 -14.74 5.11
N THR A 436 25.85 -13.48 5.51
CA THR A 436 27.19 -12.99 5.85
C THR A 436 27.16 -12.36 7.25
N ASP A 437 28.12 -12.71 8.11
CA ASP A 437 28.24 -12.16 9.47
C ASP A 437 28.38 -10.62 9.50
N GLU A 438 28.68 -10.01 8.34
CA GLU A 438 28.66 -8.57 8.08
C GLU A 438 27.28 -7.93 8.30
N TRP A 439 26.20 -8.62 7.93
CA TRP A 439 24.84 -8.11 8.13
C TRP A 439 24.51 -8.02 9.63
N LYS A 440 24.85 -9.08 10.38
CA LYS A 440 24.72 -9.12 11.84
C LYS A 440 25.58 -8.04 12.49
N THR A 441 26.78 -7.80 11.96
CA THR A 441 27.71 -6.77 12.46
C THR A 441 27.19 -5.35 12.19
N PHE A 442 26.67 -5.09 10.99
CA PHE A 442 26.15 -3.76 10.63
C PHE A 442 24.91 -3.40 11.44
N PHE A 443 24.02 -4.36 11.69
CA PHE A 443 22.81 -4.16 12.50
C PHE A 443 22.97 -4.60 13.96
N SER A 444 24.19 -4.83 14.44
CA SER A 444 24.38 -5.23 15.84
C SER A 444 24.05 -4.07 16.77
N ASP A 445 23.46 -4.39 17.92
CA ASP A 445 23.26 -3.45 19.04
C ASP A 445 24.58 -3.19 19.79
N SER A 446 25.60 -4.04 19.57
CA SER A 446 26.92 -3.99 20.19
C SER A 446 27.90 -3.04 19.48
N PHE A 447 27.42 -1.96 18.87
CA PHE A 447 28.30 -1.02 18.18
C PHE A 447 29.15 -0.22 19.19
N ASN A 448 30.48 -0.34 19.08
CA ASN A 448 31.39 0.33 20.00
C ASN A 448 31.66 1.79 19.58
N PHE A 449 30.85 2.71 20.10
CA PHE A 449 31.01 4.16 19.88
C PHE A 449 32.33 4.75 20.42
N LYS A 450 33.07 4.00 21.27
CA LYS A 450 34.38 4.43 21.77
C LYS A 450 35.53 4.07 20.83
N LYS A 451 35.28 3.24 19.80
CA LYS A 451 36.31 2.89 18.82
C LYS A 451 36.71 4.16 18.06
N LYS A 452 38.01 4.45 18.04
CA LYS A 452 38.55 5.53 17.22
C LYS A 452 38.31 5.20 15.75
N VAL A 453 37.62 6.10 15.07
CA VAL A 453 37.35 5.99 13.63
C VAL A 453 38.60 6.38 12.84
N GLU A 454 39.13 5.47 12.03
CA GLU A 454 40.32 5.73 11.22
C GLU A 454 40.03 5.76 9.72
N THR A 455 39.15 4.88 9.25
CA THR A 455 38.80 4.77 7.82
C THR A 455 37.44 5.41 7.49
N TYR A 456 37.21 5.66 6.20
CA TYR A 456 35.91 6.20 5.74
C TYR A 456 34.76 5.20 5.93
N GLY A 457 34.99 3.90 5.74
CA GLY A 457 33.95 2.88 5.92
C GLY A 457 33.52 2.74 7.38
N GLU A 458 34.47 2.87 8.32
CA GLU A 458 34.18 2.93 9.76
C GLU A 458 33.39 4.19 10.11
N TRP A 459 33.79 5.33 9.55
CA TRP A 459 33.07 6.59 9.71
C TRP A 459 31.65 6.50 9.17
N PHE A 460 31.45 5.94 7.97
CA PHE A 460 30.14 5.84 7.35
C PHE A 460 29.18 5.01 8.21
N LEU A 461 29.66 3.91 8.80
CA LEU A 461 28.89 3.10 9.74
C LEU A 461 28.59 3.88 11.03
N PHE A 462 29.60 4.50 11.64
CA PHE A 462 29.42 5.32 12.84
C PHE A 462 28.41 6.43 12.60
N TRP A 463 28.53 7.14 11.48
CA TRP A 463 27.63 8.22 11.09
C TRP A 463 26.21 7.72 10.87
N PHE A 464 26.05 6.59 10.18
CA PHE A 464 24.74 5.98 9.97
C PHE A 464 24.09 5.63 11.32
N LYS A 465 24.82 4.94 12.21
CA LYS A 465 24.35 4.55 13.54
C LYS A 465 23.99 5.75 14.42
N SER A 466 24.82 6.79 14.41
CA SER A 466 24.66 7.95 15.29
C SER A 466 23.60 8.94 14.81
N TYR A 467 23.56 9.21 13.50
CA TYR A 467 22.78 10.33 12.95
C TYR A 467 21.57 9.90 12.11
N ARG A 468 21.51 8.66 11.60
CA ARG A 468 20.51 8.26 10.59
C ARG A 468 19.60 7.13 11.03
N GLU A 469 20.11 6.12 11.73
CA GLU A 469 19.41 4.85 12.01
C GLU A 469 18.02 5.07 12.63
N GLN A 470 17.92 5.97 13.63
CA GLN A 470 16.67 6.27 14.32
C GLN A 470 15.62 7.00 13.45
N HIS A 471 16.05 7.61 12.35
CA HIS A 471 15.21 8.43 11.48
C HIS A 471 14.86 7.76 10.16
N VAL A 472 15.29 6.52 9.94
CA VAL A 472 15.06 5.79 8.69
C VAL A 472 14.32 4.48 8.92
N THR A 473 13.50 4.08 7.95
CA THR A 473 12.87 2.75 7.97
C THR A 473 13.92 1.67 7.74
N LYS A 474 13.65 0.43 8.17
CA LYS A 474 14.55 -0.72 7.95
C LYS A 474 14.88 -0.96 6.47
N VAL A 475 13.91 -0.78 5.56
CA VAL A 475 14.15 -0.83 4.10
C VAL A 475 15.14 0.24 3.65
N THR A 476 15.03 1.44 4.22
CA THR A 476 15.94 2.55 3.92
C THR A 476 17.31 2.28 4.50
N ALA A 477 17.40 1.78 5.73
CA ALA A 477 18.63 1.33 6.37
C ALA A 477 19.37 0.25 5.54
N MET A 478 18.63 -0.66 4.91
CA MET A 478 19.22 -1.66 4.02
C MET A 478 19.96 -1.04 2.83
N LYS A 479 19.49 0.11 2.32
CA LYS A 479 20.22 0.84 1.28
C LYS A 479 21.56 1.37 1.81
N TYR A 480 21.60 1.87 3.04
CA TYR A 480 22.86 2.31 3.67
C TYR A 480 23.80 1.13 3.87
N PHE A 481 23.31 -0.04 4.25
CA PHE A 481 24.12 -1.26 4.32
C PHE A 481 24.70 -1.65 2.95
N THR A 482 23.88 -1.61 1.90
CA THR A 482 24.34 -1.87 0.52
C THR A 482 25.41 -0.87 0.11
N ASP A 483 25.21 0.43 0.37
CA ASP A 483 26.21 1.45 0.08
C ASP A 483 27.50 1.25 0.86
N TRP A 484 27.39 0.97 2.16
CA TRP A 484 28.52 0.68 3.03
C TRP A 484 29.34 -0.51 2.52
N ARG A 485 28.68 -1.60 2.12
CA ARG A 485 29.33 -2.76 1.49
C ARG A 485 30.04 -2.38 0.19
N HIS A 486 29.39 -1.59 -0.67
CA HIS A 486 30.02 -1.08 -1.90
C HIS A 486 31.25 -0.22 -1.63
N LEU A 487 31.29 0.53 -0.52
CA LEU A 487 32.49 1.29 -0.14
C LEU A 487 33.67 0.37 0.16
N TYR A 488 33.46 -0.74 0.86
CA TYR A 488 34.52 -1.72 1.15
C TYR A 488 34.93 -2.54 -0.07
N ASP A 489 33.95 -2.99 -0.86
CA ASP A 489 34.18 -3.76 -2.09
C ASP A 489 35.12 -3.02 -3.05
N GLU A 490 35.04 -1.68 -3.08
CA GLU A 490 35.83 -0.81 -3.97
C GLU A 490 37.05 -0.17 -3.28
N GLY A 491 37.38 -0.63 -2.08
CA GLY A 491 38.55 -0.19 -1.31
C GLY A 491 38.47 1.21 -0.72
N ILE A 492 37.54 2.07 -1.16
CA ILE A 492 37.38 3.44 -0.63
C ILE A 492 36.97 3.45 0.85
N GLY A 493 36.28 2.41 1.31
CA GLY A 493 35.93 2.20 2.71
C GLY A 493 37.14 1.91 3.60
N ASN A 494 38.22 1.37 3.03
CA ASN A 494 39.46 1.08 3.76
C ASN A 494 40.42 2.28 3.81
N GLU A 495 40.17 3.34 3.04
CA GLU A 495 41.01 4.52 3.02
C GLU A 495 40.82 5.37 4.27
N LYS A 496 41.91 6.02 4.73
CA LYS A 496 41.87 6.91 5.90
C LYS A 496 40.94 8.09 5.63
N LEU A 497 40.00 8.33 6.54
CA LEU A 497 39.04 9.44 6.44
C LEU A 497 39.75 10.79 6.25
N LYS A 498 40.82 11.02 7.03
CA LYS A 498 41.59 12.27 7.06
C LYS A 498 42.34 12.58 5.76
N THR A 499 42.68 11.57 4.97
CA THR A 499 43.44 11.74 3.72
C THR A 499 42.54 11.70 2.49
N MET A 500 41.23 11.58 2.67
CA MET A 500 40.29 11.52 1.56
C MET A 500 40.30 12.84 0.78
N THR A 501 40.65 12.76 -0.50
CA THR A 501 40.69 13.93 -1.40
C THR A 501 39.45 13.99 -2.26
N ARG A 502 39.05 15.21 -2.67
CA ARG A 502 37.97 15.41 -3.63
C ARG A 502 38.21 14.66 -4.95
N SER A 503 39.45 14.63 -5.45
CA SER A 503 39.78 13.95 -6.71
C SER A 503 39.62 12.44 -6.59
N ARG A 504 40.01 11.83 -5.46
CA ARG A 504 39.80 10.41 -5.19
C ARG A 504 38.31 10.05 -5.13
N LEU A 505 37.52 10.85 -4.43
CA LEU A 505 36.08 10.63 -4.29
C LEU A 505 35.35 10.87 -5.63
N GLN A 506 35.79 11.83 -6.45
CA GLN A 506 35.27 12.02 -7.81
C GLN A 506 35.55 10.80 -8.70
N ARG A 507 36.75 10.20 -8.64
CA ARG A 507 37.05 8.97 -9.39
C ARG A 507 36.13 7.81 -9.00
N TYR A 508 35.86 7.66 -7.70
CA TYR A 508 34.93 6.66 -7.21
C TYR A 508 33.51 6.89 -7.73
N VAL A 509 33.01 8.13 -7.68
CA VAL A 509 31.67 8.46 -8.18
C VAL A 509 31.58 8.30 -9.70
N ASN A 510 32.65 8.57 -10.45
CA ASN A 510 32.72 8.29 -11.88
C ASN A 510 32.55 6.80 -12.16
N TRP A 511 33.34 5.96 -11.49
CA TRP A 511 33.26 4.50 -11.58
C TRP A 511 31.86 3.98 -11.21
N TYR A 512 31.30 4.45 -10.09
CA TYR A 512 29.95 4.06 -9.66
C TYR A 512 28.92 4.45 -10.72
N GLY A 513 29.12 5.61 -11.34
CA GLY A 513 28.34 6.13 -12.44
C GLY A 513 28.34 5.28 -13.71
N GLU A 514 29.43 4.57 -14.03
CA GLU A 514 29.55 3.79 -15.28
C GLU A 514 28.49 2.69 -15.40
N THR A 515 28.06 2.13 -14.27
CA THR A 515 27.15 0.99 -14.21
C THR A 515 25.75 1.36 -13.70
N HIS A 516 25.61 2.46 -12.96
CA HIS A 516 24.36 2.81 -12.28
C HIS A 516 23.55 3.90 -12.99
N ALA A 517 22.22 3.77 -12.89
CA ALA A 517 21.29 4.76 -13.39
C ALA A 517 21.35 6.06 -12.58
N LYS A 518 20.96 7.18 -13.20
CA LYS A 518 20.95 8.53 -12.61
C LYS A 518 20.38 8.54 -11.18
N VAL A 519 19.16 8.06 -10.98
CA VAL A 519 18.50 8.09 -9.65
C VAL A 519 19.34 7.36 -8.58
N THR A 520 19.94 6.23 -8.93
CA THR A 520 20.78 5.43 -8.02
C THR A 520 22.06 6.17 -7.66
N VAL A 521 22.74 6.78 -8.65
CA VAL A 521 23.94 7.59 -8.41
C VAL A 521 23.63 8.78 -7.49
N PHE A 522 22.54 9.49 -7.74
CA PHE A 522 22.15 10.62 -6.91
C PHE A 522 21.78 10.20 -5.48
N ASP A 523 21.11 9.06 -5.29
CA ASP A 523 20.80 8.51 -3.96
C ASP A 523 22.08 8.17 -3.19
N HIS A 524 23.03 7.48 -3.84
CA HIS A 524 24.34 7.16 -3.25
C HIS A 524 25.14 8.42 -2.91
N LEU A 525 25.27 9.36 -3.86
CA LEU A 525 26.01 10.60 -3.69
C LEU A 525 25.42 11.49 -2.59
N THR A 526 24.09 11.49 -2.41
CA THR A 526 23.44 12.22 -1.32
C THR A 526 23.90 11.70 0.05
N LYS A 527 24.05 10.38 0.20
CA LYS A 527 24.52 9.76 1.43
C LYS A 527 26.00 10.06 1.68
N LEU A 528 26.85 9.98 0.64
CA LEU A 528 28.26 10.38 0.74
C LEU A 528 28.40 11.86 1.15
N ARG A 529 27.65 12.76 0.51
CA ARG A 529 27.70 14.19 0.85
C ARG A 529 27.29 14.43 2.29
N SER A 530 26.22 13.78 2.73
CA SER A 530 25.73 13.91 4.11
C SER A 530 26.70 13.34 5.15
N SER A 531 27.36 12.22 4.86
CA SER A 531 28.35 11.62 5.77
C SER A 531 29.64 12.44 5.86
N PHE A 532 30.14 12.97 4.73
CA PHE A 532 31.32 13.83 4.73
C PHE A 532 31.04 15.22 5.31
N GLN A 533 29.82 15.74 5.14
CA GLN A 533 29.42 16.98 5.80
C GLN A 533 29.46 16.81 7.33
N ALA A 534 28.88 15.72 7.85
CA ALA A 534 28.96 15.42 9.28
C ALA A 534 30.40 15.24 9.79
N ALA A 535 31.29 14.59 9.01
CA ALA A 535 32.70 14.47 9.40
C ALA A 535 33.41 15.82 9.49
N PHE A 536 33.04 16.75 8.62
CA PHE A 536 33.57 18.11 8.62
C PHE A 536 33.04 18.90 9.82
N ASP A 537 31.73 18.81 10.08
CA ASP A 537 31.08 19.48 11.20
C ASP A 537 31.62 18.97 12.56
N ASP A 538 31.90 17.67 12.66
CA ASP A 538 32.52 17.04 13.84
C ASP A 538 34.05 17.28 13.95
N GLY A 539 34.64 18.01 12.99
CA GLY A 539 36.07 18.36 12.98
C GLY A 539 37.01 17.18 12.70
N LEU A 540 36.50 16.04 12.23
CA LEU A 540 37.32 14.87 11.89
C LEU A 540 38.16 15.10 10.63
N ILE A 541 37.67 15.94 9.73
CA ILE A 541 38.34 16.37 8.50
C ILE A 541 38.38 17.90 8.42
N LYS A 542 39.46 18.44 7.85
CA LYS A 542 39.63 19.90 7.71
C LYS A 542 38.87 20.49 6.53
N LEU A 543 38.56 19.67 5.52
CA LEU A 543 37.90 20.06 4.28
C LEU A 543 36.92 18.96 3.88
N ASN A 544 35.74 19.34 3.40
CA ASN A 544 34.74 18.38 2.92
C ASN A 544 35.07 17.94 1.47
N PRO A 545 35.52 16.69 1.22
CA PRO A 545 35.86 16.22 -0.12
C PRO A 545 34.62 16.05 -1.03
N ALA A 546 33.41 16.00 -0.46
CA ALA A 546 32.17 15.76 -1.19
C ALA A 546 31.42 17.05 -1.61
N GLY A 547 31.89 18.23 -1.17
CA GLY A 547 31.15 19.50 -1.33
C GLY A 547 30.78 19.85 -2.78
N ASN A 548 31.66 19.56 -3.74
CA ASN A 548 31.47 19.87 -5.17
C ASN A 548 31.77 18.69 -6.10
N ILE A 549 31.30 17.49 -5.75
CA ILE A 549 31.41 16.33 -6.64
C ILE A 549 30.37 16.41 -7.75
N GLN A 550 30.81 16.16 -8.98
CA GLN A 550 29.93 16.07 -10.15
C GLN A 550 29.38 14.65 -10.26
N ALA A 551 28.06 14.54 -10.43
CA ALA A 551 27.43 13.25 -10.65
C ALA A 551 27.69 12.81 -12.10
N VAL A 552 28.39 11.69 -12.26
CA VAL A 552 28.50 10.98 -13.53
C VAL A 552 27.62 9.74 -13.42
N TYR A 553 26.88 9.41 -14.47
CA TYR A 553 25.96 8.29 -14.46
C TYR A 553 25.85 7.69 -15.85
N LYS A 554 25.44 6.42 -15.89
CA LYS A 554 25.20 5.70 -17.13
C LYS A 554 23.98 6.33 -17.79
N GLU A 555 24.23 7.12 -18.81
CA GLU A 555 23.15 7.59 -19.67
C GLU A 555 22.47 6.38 -20.28
N GLN A 556 21.16 6.29 -20.04
CA GLN A 556 20.36 5.32 -20.75
C GLN A 556 20.22 5.84 -22.18
N LYS A 557 21.15 5.43 -23.05
CA LYS A 557 21.07 5.71 -24.48
C LYS A 557 19.97 4.84 -25.06
N PHE A 558 18.78 5.43 -25.16
CA PHE A 558 17.69 4.85 -25.92
C PHE A 558 17.80 5.32 -27.36
N THR A 559 17.64 4.39 -28.30
CA THR A 559 17.38 4.74 -29.69
C THR A 559 16.10 5.59 -29.78
N GLN A 560 15.94 6.40 -30.83
CA GLN A 560 14.69 7.16 -31.05
C GLN A 560 13.46 6.25 -31.02
N LYS A 561 13.61 5.02 -31.53
CA LYS A 561 12.58 3.96 -31.43
C LYS A 561 12.26 3.61 -29.98
N GLN A 562 13.27 3.34 -29.14
CA GLN A 562 13.06 3.00 -27.73
C GLN A 562 12.53 4.18 -26.89
N LEU A 563 12.90 5.42 -27.23
CA LEU A 563 12.31 6.61 -26.61
C LEU A 563 10.83 6.74 -26.96
N LYS A 564 10.49 6.51 -28.24
CA LYS A 564 9.12 6.47 -28.70
C LYS A 564 8.33 5.36 -28.00
N GLU A 565 8.86 4.13 -27.95
CA GLU A 565 8.27 2.99 -27.23
C GLU A 565 8.05 3.31 -25.74
N LYS A 566 9.01 3.92 -25.05
CA LYS A 566 8.85 4.33 -23.65
C LYS A 566 7.82 5.44 -23.44
N ARG A 567 7.71 6.37 -24.40
CA ARG A 567 6.71 7.44 -24.36
C ARG A 567 5.30 6.90 -24.62
N GLU A 568 5.21 5.89 -25.48
CA GLU A 568 3.97 5.22 -25.86
C GLU A 568 3.60 4.09 -24.88
N GLU A 569 4.51 3.71 -23.98
CA GLU A 569 4.30 2.65 -23.00
C GLU A 569 3.04 2.93 -22.16
N LYS A 570 2.14 1.95 -22.17
CA LYS A 570 0.84 2.08 -21.50
C LYS A 570 0.99 2.29 -19.99
N ILE A 571 0.36 3.35 -19.46
CA ILE A 571 0.43 3.73 -18.03
C ILE A 571 -0.78 3.23 -17.24
N TRP A 572 -1.94 3.11 -17.87
CA TRP A 572 -3.20 2.61 -17.29
C TRP A 572 -3.97 1.76 -18.31
N LEU A 573 -4.95 0.99 -17.84
CA LEU A 573 -5.90 0.28 -18.72
C LEU A 573 -7.02 1.22 -19.15
N GLU A 574 -7.43 1.09 -20.41
CA GLU A 574 -8.66 1.70 -20.90
C GLU A 574 -9.89 1.04 -20.26
N ILE A 575 -11.06 1.68 -20.39
CA ILE A 575 -12.27 1.21 -19.70
C ILE A 575 -12.62 -0.22 -20.12
N ASP A 576 -12.58 -0.56 -21.41
CA ASP A 576 -12.89 -1.91 -21.88
C ASP A 576 -11.87 -2.95 -21.40
N GLU A 577 -10.59 -2.59 -21.35
CA GLU A 577 -9.51 -3.44 -20.84
C GLU A 577 -9.58 -3.66 -19.33
N TYR A 578 -9.91 -2.60 -18.57
CA TYR A 578 -10.23 -2.70 -17.14
C TYR A 578 -11.37 -3.69 -16.92
N GLN A 579 -12.43 -3.60 -17.71
CA GLN A 579 -13.57 -4.51 -17.62
C GLN A 579 -13.16 -5.95 -17.98
N LYS A 580 -12.40 -6.16 -19.06
CA LYS A 580 -11.88 -7.49 -19.44
C LYS A 580 -11.06 -8.12 -18.33
N LEU A 581 -10.11 -7.37 -17.74
CA LEU A 581 -9.30 -7.86 -16.62
C LEU A 581 -10.17 -8.15 -15.39
N ARG A 582 -11.10 -7.26 -15.04
CA ARG A 582 -12.04 -7.46 -13.92
C ARG A 582 -12.83 -8.75 -14.11
N TYR A 583 -13.48 -8.93 -15.26
CA TYR A 583 -14.30 -10.11 -15.53
C TYR A 583 -13.46 -11.40 -15.53
N HIS A 584 -12.25 -11.37 -16.10
CA HIS A 584 -11.34 -12.51 -16.05
C HIS A 584 -11.02 -12.91 -14.60
N LEU A 585 -10.61 -11.94 -13.77
CA LEU A 585 -10.26 -12.20 -12.37
C LEU A 585 -11.47 -12.72 -11.58
N VAL A 586 -12.62 -12.05 -11.68
CA VAL A 586 -13.86 -12.44 -10.98
C VAL A 586 -14.32 -13.83 -11.38
N PHE A 587 -14.29 -14.14 -12.68
CA PHE A 587 -14.72 -15.45 -13.20
C PHE A 587 -13.78 -16.58 -12.76
N GLU A 588 -12.47 -16.38 -12.87
CA GLU A 588 -11.48 -17.39 -12.46
C GLU A 588 -11.45 -17.59 -10.95
N LEU A 589 -11.60 -16.52 -10.16
CA LEU A 589 -11.79 -16.63 -8.71
C LEU A 589 -13.09 -17.37 -8.38
N GLY A 590 -14.21 -17.00 -8.99
CA GLY A 590 -15.51 -17.63 -8.74
C GLY A 590 -15.49 -19.15 -8.98
N LYS A 591 -14.79 -19.62 -10.02
CA LYS A 591 -14.62 -21.05 -10.27
C LYS A 591 -13.86 -21.76 -9.16
N THR A 592 -12.73 -21.20 -8.73
CA THR A 592 -11.83 -21.87 -7.79
C THR A 592 -12.29 -21.74 -6.35
N LEU A 593 -12.86 -20.59 -5.97
CA LEU A 593 -13.34 -20.32 -4.61
C LEU A 593 -14.56 -21.15 -4.20
N LEU A 594 -15.26 -21.77 -5.17
CA LEU A 594 -16.35 -22.73 -4.89
C LEU A 594 -15.84 -24.15 -4.64
N GLY A 595 -14.61 -24.45 -5.03
CA GLY A 595 -13.96 -25.73 -4.76
C GLY A 595 -13.12 -25.70 -3.47
N ASP A 596 -12.56 -26.85 -3.15
CA ASP A 596 -11.65 -27.05 -2.02
C ASP A 596 -10.26 -27.51 -2.49
N ASP A 597 -9.85 -27.09 -3.69
CA ASP A 597 -8.54 -27.40 -4.25
C ASP A 597 -7.44 -26.70 -3.44
N ASP A 598 -6.65 -27.51 -2.74
CA ASP A 598 -5.54 -27.09 -1.89
C ASP A 598 -4.17 -27.28 -2.59
N GLU A 599 -4.14 -27.61 -3.88
CA GLU A 599 -2.89 -27.75 -4.61
C GLU A 599 -2.13 -26.43 -4.60
N TYR A 600 -0.88 -26.47 -4.16
CA TYR A 600 -0.04 -25.29 -3.95
C TYR A 600 -0.06 -24.28 -5.11
N ASN A 601 -0.01 -24.76 -6.36
CA ASN A 601 -0.02 -23.89 -7.54
C ASN A 601 -1.37 -23.17 -7.74
N VAL A 602 -2.47 -23.86 -7.43
CA VAL A 602 -3.83 -23.34 -7.47
C VAL A 602 -3.98 -22.29 -6.37
N VAL A 603 -3.61 -22.62 -5.13
CA VAL A 603 -3.65 -21.68 -4.00
C VAL A 603 -2.83 -20.43 -4.30
N TYR A 604 -1.60 -20.59 -4.82
CA TYR A 604 -0.73 -19.47 -5.18
C TYR A 604 -1.28 -18.62 -6.33
N LYS A 605 -2.02 -19.22 -7.27
CA LYS A 605 -2.74 -18.48 -8.31
C LYS A 605 -3.89 -17.67 -7.71
N VAL A 606 -4.76 -18.28 -6.91
CA VAL A 606 -5.93 -17.62 -6.29
C VAL A 606 -5.50 -16.44 -5.43
N VAL A 607 -4.46 -16.60 -4.59
CA VAL A 607 -3.92 -15.52 -3.77
C VAL A 607 -3.44 -14.34 -4.64
N ARG A 608 -2.76 -14.61 -5.76
CA ARG A 608 -2.30 -13.56 -6.68
C ARG A 608 -3.44 -12.88 -7.42
N ASP A 609 -4.40 -13.65 -7.93
CA ASP A 609 -5.58 -13.14 -8.62
C ASP A 609 -6.40 -12.24 -7.69
N MET A 610 -6.57 -12.66 -6.43
CA MET A 610 -7.31 -11.89 -5.44
C MET A 610 -6.59 -10.59 -5.07
N ALA A 611 -5.27 -10.63 -4.85
CA ALA A 611 -4.48 -9.42 -4.61
C ALA A 611 -4.52 -8.45 -5.81
N MET A 612 -4.54 -8.97 -7.04
CA MET A 612 -4.70 -8.17 -8.26
C MET A 612 -6.08 -7.51 -8.32
N LEU A 613 -7.14 -8.26 -8.03
CA LEU A 613 -8.50 -7.72 -8.01
C LEU A 613 -8.64 -6.61 -6.97
N VAL A 614 -8.12 -6.83 -5.76
CA VAL A 614 -8.07 -5.79 -4.71
C VAL A 614 -7.31 -4.57 -5.23
N THR A 615 -6.11 -4.74 -5.81
CA THR A 615 -5.31 -3.62 -6.34
C THR A 615 -6.07 -2.85 -7.42
N LEU A 616 -6.69 -3.57 -8.37
CA LEU A 616 -7.47 -3.01 -9.48
C LEU A 616 -8.64 -2.16 -8.99
N LYS A 617 -9.35 -2.63 -7.96
CA LYS A 617 -10.58 -2.00 -7.43
C LYS A 617 -10.35 -0.93 -6.38
N THR A 618 -9.20 -0.95 -5.70
CA THR A 618 -8.91 -0.06 -4.56
C THR A 618 -7.79 0.93 -4.85
N GLY A 619 -6.91 0.61 -5.80
CA GLY A 619 -5.71 1.38 -6.08
C GLY A 619 -4.65 1.30 -4.97
N LEU A 620 -4.74 0.35 -4.04
CA LEU A 620 -3.76 0.19 -2.97
C LEU A 620 -2.34 -0.05 -3.50
N ARG A 621 -1.34 0.43 -2.78
CA ARG A 621 0.06 0.09 -3.10
C ARG A 621 0.29 -1.39 -2.83
N PHE A 622 1.19 -2.03 -3.57
CA PHE A 622 1.49 -3.45 -3.40
C PHE A 622 1.76 -3.87 -1.94
N SER A 623 2.58 -3.11 -1.20
CA SER A 623 2.86 -3.40 0.21
C SER A 623 1.67 -3.14 1.14
N GLU A 624 0.74 -2.25 0.76
CA GLU A 624 -0.51 -2.05 1.51
C GLU A 624 -1.42 -3.26 1.31
N VAL A 625 -1.57 -3.76 0.07
CA VAL A 625 -2.36 -4.97 -0.23
C VAL A 625 -1.83 -6.17 0.54
N MET A 626 -0.51 -6.42 0.46
CA MET A 626 0.11 -7.55 1.18
C MET A 626 -0.03 -7.45 2.70
N GLY A 627 -0.25 -6.24 3.24
CA GLY A 627 -0.44 -6.01 4.69
C GLY A 627 -1.89 -6.10 5.17
N LEU A 628 -2.85 -6.37 4.27
CA LEU A 628 -4.25 -6.54 4.65
C LEU A 628 -4.46 -7.82 5.45
N THR A 629 -5.18 -7.69 6.55
CA THR A 629 -5.61 -8.76 7.45
C THR A 629 -7.13 -8.88 7.46
N ARG A 630 -7.66 -9.97 8.02
CA ARG A 630 -9.12 -10.16 8.14
C ARG A 630 -9.82 -9.04 8.91
N SER A 631 -9.17 -8.49 9.94
CA SER A 631 -9.70 -7.39 10.75
C SER A 631 -9.73 -6.04 10.02
N ASP A 632 -9.09 -5.92 8.85
CA ASP A 632 -9.12 -4.70 8.06
C ASP A 632 -10.34 -4.59 7.15
N ILE A 633 -11.14 -5.66 7.04
CA ILE A 633 -12.33 -5.71 6.19
C ILE A 633 -13.57 -5.46 7.06
N ASP A 634 -14.22 -4.33 6.85
CA ASP A 634 -15.54 -4.05 7.37
C ASP A 634 -16.59 -4.47 6.32
N ALA A 635 -17.04 -5.71 6.46
CA ALA A 635 -18.01 -6.34 5.58
C ALA A 635 -19.43 -5.74 5.66
N GLU A 636 -19.75 -4.96 6.69
CA GLU A 636 -21.04 -4.30 6.87
C GLU A 636 -21.02 -2.90 6.25
N ARG A 637 -19.95 -2.15 6.50
CA ARG A 637 -19.76 -0.80 5.95
C ARG A 637 -19.15 -0.78 4.56
N HIS A 638 -18.77 -1.95 4.04
CA HIS A 638 -18.11 -2.16 2.76
C HIS A 638 -16.83 -1.32 2.66
N THR A 639 -15.99 -1.40 3.69
CA THR A 639 -14.74 -0.62 3.76
C THR A 639 -13.52 -1.47 4.08
N LEU A 640 -12.36 -0.98 3.62
CA LEU A 640 -11.05 -1.52 3.94
C LEU A 640 -10.26 -0.49 4.74
N ASN A 641 -9.79 -0.87 5.93
CA ASN A 641 -8.92 -0.04 6.76
C ASN A 641 -7.45 -0.23 6.38
N ILE A 642 -6.77 0.89 6.07
CA ILE A 642 -5.38 0.90 5.59
C ILE A 642 -4.53 1.68 6.57
N ASP A 643 -3.81 0.99 7.44
CA ASP A 643 -2.97 1.59 8.47
C ASP A 643 -1.54 1.04 8.51
N LYS A 644 -1.31 -0.10 7.85
CA LYS A 644 -0.05 -0.84 7.84
C LYS A 644 0.34 -1.31 6.43
N THR A 645 1.58 -1.75 6.32
CA THR A 645 2.17 -2.32 5.09
C THR A 645 2.95 -3.57 5.45
N TRP A 646 3.03 -4.52 4.52
CA TRP A 646 3.88 -5.69 4.63
C TRP A 646 5.23 -5.47 3.95
N ILE A 647 6.29 -5.87 4.62
CA ILE A 647 7.68 -5.85 4.14
C ILE A 647 8.25 -7.25 4.35
N SER A 648 8.99 -7.75 3.36
CA SER A 648 9.53 -9.12 3.39
C SER A 648 10.34 -9.43 4.66
N LYS A 649 10.25 -10.67 5.14
CA LYS A 649 11.00 -11.21 6.28
C LYS A 649 12.50 -10.91 6.14
N GLY A 650 13.10 -10.37 7.21
CA GLY A 650 14.48 -9.87 7.25
C GLY A 650 14.61 -8.34 7.27
N LEU A 651 13.53 -7.60 6.94
CA LEU A 651 13.47 -6.15 7.04
C LEU A 651 12.49 -5.66 8.13
N SER A 652 11.81 -6.55 8.84
CA SER A 652 11.07 -6.30 10.09
C SER A 652 11.00 -7.60 10.89
N ILE A 653 10.74 -7.50 12.21
CA ILE A 653 10.71 -8.65 13.13
C ILE A 653 9.45 -9.49 12.88
N ASP A 654 8.37 -8.82 12.49
CA ASP A 654 7.02 -9.34 12.33
C ASP A 654 6.48 -9.21 10.89
N GLY A 655 7.25 -8.65 9.95
CA GLY A 655 6.79 -8.44 8.57
C GLY A 655 5.93 -7.19 8.36
N PHE A 656 5.44 -6.55 9.43
CA PHE A 656 4.67 -5.30 9.32
C PHE A 656 5.54 -4.04 9.42
N SER A 657 5.03 -2.95 8.84
CA SER A 657 5.55 -1.60 9.01
C SER A 657 4.40 -0.59 9.00
N LYS A 658 4.54 0.47 9.80
CA LYS A 658 3.63 1.62 9.76
C LYS A 658 3.62 2.22 8.36
N THR A 659 2.47 2.76 7.97
CA THR A 659 2.37 3.61 6.78
C THR A 659 3.25 4.85 6.94
N LYS A 660 3.83 5.34 5.84
CA LYS A 660 4.90 6.37 5.88
C LYS A 660 4.50 7.68 6.58
N ASN A 661 3.24 8.09 6.47
CA ASN A 661 2.72 9.37 6.95
C ASN A 661 1.32 9.16 7.56
N VAL A 662 0.89 10.02 8.48
CA VAL A 662 -0.48 9.98 9.06
C VAL A 662 -1.55 10.05 7.97
N SER A 663 -1.31 10.80 6.89
CA SER A 663 -2.22 10.89 5.73
C SER A 663 -2.39 9.59 4.96
N SER A 664 -1.50 8.61 5.16
CA SER A 664 -1.60 7.29 4.53
C SER A 664 -2.52 6.34 5.29
N ILE A 665 -2.87 6.69 6.55
CA ILE A 665 -3.89 5.97 7.33
C ILE A 665 -5.26 6.40 6.83
N ARG A 666 -6.02 5.46 6.26
CA ARG A 666 -7.28 5.76 5.59
C ARG A 666 -8.22 4.57 5.52
N GLU A 667 -9.51 4.87 5.43
CA GLU A 667 -10.57 3.91 5.16
C GLU A 667 -11.01 4.07 3.69
N ILE A 668 -11.03 2.96 2.94
CA ILE A 668 -11.44 2.94 1.53
C ILE A 668 -12.78 2.23 1.39
N VAL A 669 -13.80 2.92 0.88
CA VAL A 669 -15.08 2.32 0.50
C VAL A 669 -14.91 1.51 -0.79
N VAL A 670 -15.40 0.27 -0.77
CA VAL A 670 -15.34 -0.68 -1.88
C VAL A 670 -16.74 -1.10 -2.34
N ASP A 671 -16.84 -1.68 -3.54
CA ASP A 671 -18.11 -2.15 -4.09
C ASP A 671 -18.50 -3.54 -3.56
N ASP A 672 -19.79 -3.85 -3.68
CA ASP A 672 -20.39 -5.10 -3.19
C ASP A 672 -19.76 -6.33 -3.84
N GLU A 673 -19.38 -6.24 -5.12
CA GLU A 673 -18.68 -7.30 -5.85
C GLU A 673 -17.35 -7.64 -5.15
N LEU A 674 -16.52 -6.65 -4.81
CA LEU A 674 -15.26 -6.89 -4.14
C LEU A 674 -15.46 -7.44 -2.72
N ILE A 675 -16.41 -6.90 -1.95
CA ILE A 675 -16.69 -7.40 -0.58
C ILE A 675 -17.20 -8.85 -0.63
N HIS A 676 -18.06 -9.17 -1.57
CA HIS A 676 -18.59 -10.52 -1.72
C HIS A 676 -17.47 -11.53 -2.06
N ILE A 677 -16.61 -11.21 -3.02
CA ILE A 677 -15.49 -12.08 -3.40
C ILE A 677 -14.45 -12.18 -2.26
N LEU A 678 -14.21 -11.10 -1.52
CA LEU A 678 -13.37 -11.15 -0.31
C LEU A 678 -13.94 -12.10 0.76
N LYS A 679 -15.26 -12.09 0.99
CA LYS A 679 -15.91 -13.04 1.90
C LYS A 679 -15.71 -14.48 1.43
N MET A 680 -15.99 -14.76 0.16
CA MET A 680 -15.77 -16.09 -0.43
C MET A 680 -14.30 -16.53 -0.34
N TYR A 681 -13.36 -15.60 -0.53
CA TYR A 681 -11.93 -15.86 -0.42
C TYR A 681 -11.51 -16.22 1.01
N ILE A 682 -12.04 -15.52 2.01
CA ILE A 682 -11.80 -15.79 3.43
C ILE A 682 -12.36 -17.17 3.81
N GLU A 683 -13.60 -17.45 3.40
CA GLU A 683 -14.24 -18.76 3.62
C GLU A 683 -13.45 -19.88 2.94
N TRP A 684 -12.99 -19.66 1.71
CA TRP A 684 -12.15 -20.62 0.99
C TRP A 684 -10.82 -20.86 1.72
N GLN A 685 -10.15 -19.80 2.19
CA GLN A 685 -8.94 -19.94 3.01
C GLN A 685 -9.18 -20.77 4.28
N ASP A 686 -10.35 -20.65 4.90
CA ASP A 686 -10.73 -21.44 6.07
C ASP A 686 -10.92 -22.92 5.71
N ARG A 687 -11.56 -23.22 4.57
CA ARG A 687 -11.79 -24.59 4.10
C ARG A 687 -10.49 -25.31 3.72
N ILE A 688 -9.56 -24.62 3.07
CA ILE A 688 -8.26 -25.20 2.68
C ILE A 688 -7.18 -25.09 3.76
N HIS A 689 -7.54 -24.60 4.96
CA HIS A 689 -6.60 -24.38 6.07
C HIS A 689 -5.36 -23.56 5.68
N PHE A 690 -5.57 -22.47 4.97
CA PHE A 690 -4.49 -21.63 4.44
C PHE A 690 -3.55 -21.12 5.55
N GLU A 691 -2.28 -21.53 5.48
CA GLU A 691 -1.24 -21.06 6.40
C GLU A 691 -0.78 -19.64 6.04
N SER A 692 -1.43 -18.65 6.66
CA SER A 692 -1.05 -17.24 6.53
C SER A 692 0.05 -16.82 7.49
N GLU A 693 0.87 -15.86 7.06
CA GLU A 693 1.78 -15.15 7.94
C GLU A 693 1.04 -14.05 8.71
N GLN A 694 1.01 -14.14 10.04
CA GLN A 694 0.41 -13.15 10.93
C GLN A 694 -1.03 -12.72 10.57
N GLY A 695 -1.83 -13.66 10.03
CA GLY A 695 -3.22 -13.37 9.65
C GLY A 695 -3.37 -12.49 8.41
N CYS A 696 -2.29 -12.26 7.66
CA CYS A 696 -2.35 -11.56 6.38
C CYS A 696 -3.09 -12.39 5.34
N LEU A 697 -3.92 -11.73 4.54
CA LEU A 697 -4.73 -12.38 3.51
C LEU A 697 -3.88 -12.93 2.36
N PHE A 698 -2.78 -12.26 2.02
CA PHE A 698 -2.01 -12.56 0.79
C PHE A 698 -0.58 -13.03 1.04
N VAL A 699 -0.24 -13.34 2.30
CA VAL A 699 1.12 -13.74 2.70
C VAL A 699 1.14 -15.17 3.18
N PHE A 700 1.80 -16.02 2.42
CA PHE A 700 2.07 -17.40 2.82
C PHE A 700 3.06 -17.42 3.98
N LYS A 701 2.80 -18.28 4.96
CA LYS A 701 3.71 -18.53 6.06
C LYS A 701 5.09 -18.92 5.55
N ASP A 702 6.13 -18.31 6.13
CA ASP A 702 7.55 -18.56 5.86
C ASP A 702 8.00 -18.37 4.39
N LYS A 703 7.18 -17.76 3.54
CA LYS A 703 7.52 -17.49 2.13
C LYS A 703 7.84 -16.01 1.90
N ALA A 704 8.94 -15.77 1.21
CA ALA A 704 9.26 -14.43 0.71
C ALA A 704 8.31 -14.01 -0.41
N ILE A 705 7.86 -12.75 -0.38
CA ILE A 705 7.00 -12.17 -1.41
C ILE A 705 7.80 -11.23 -2.28
N TYR A 706 7.70 -11.42 -3.61
CA TYR A 706 8.32 -10.54 -4.59
C TYR A 706 7.28 -9.94 -5.52
N ASN A 707 7.32 -8.62 -5.67
CA ASN A 707 6.48 -7.89 -6.62
C ASN A 707 6.68 -8.38 -8.07
N SER A 708 7.88 -8.85 -8.42
CA SER A 708 8.18 -9.46 -9.73
C SER A 708 7.27 -10.64 -10.08
N ASP A 709 6.88 -11.44 -9.09
CA ASP A 709 6.08 -12.65 -9.31
C ASP A 709 4.64 -12.29 -9.68
N TYR A 710 4.11 -11.24 -9.06
CA TYR A 710 2.81 -10.67 -9.37
C TYR A 710 2.83 -9.96 -10.72
N ASN A 711 3.88 -9.18 -11.03
CA ASN A 711 4.00 -8.54 -12.35
C ASN A 711 4.09 -9.56 -13.49
N THR A 712 4.81 -10.68 -13.28
CA THR A 712 4.89 -11.76 -14.26
C THR A 712 3.53 -12.42 -14.48
N HIS A 713 2.78 -12.66 -13.39
CA HIS A 713 1.44 -13.24 -13.46
C HIS A 713 0.43 -12.30 -14.15
N LEU A 714 0.45 -11.01 -13.80
CA LEU A 714 -0.40 -9.99 -14.42
C LEU A 714 -0.10 -9.86 -15.92
N LYS A 715 1.19 -9.84 -16.28
CA LYS A 715 1.62 -9.82 -17.68
C LYS A 715 1.02 -10.99 -18.47
N ASN A 716 1.10 -12.21 -17.94
CA ASN A 716 0.55 -13.39 -18.61
C ASN A 716 -0.97 -13.30 -18.80
N ILE A 717 -1.71 -12.79 -17.80
CA ILE A 717 -3.15 -12.57 -17.91
C ILE A 717 -3.46 -11.53 -19.00
N LEU A 718 -2.78 -10.38 -18.97
CA LEU A 718 -3.01 -9.30 -19.93
C LEU A 718 -2.69 -9.73 -21.36
N GLU A 719 -1.57 -10.41 -21.59
CA GLU A 719 -1.22 -10.96 -22.90
C GLU A 719 -2.27 -11.97 -23.38
N GLY A 720 -2.78 -12.82 -22.49
CA GLY A 720 -3.88 -13.76 -22.79
C GLY A 720 -5.20 -13.08 -23.14
N LEU A 721 -5.43 -11.86 -22.66
CA LEU A 721 -6.61 -11.03 -22.98
C LEU A 721 -6.39 -10.12 -24.20
N GLY A 722 -5.20 -10.17 -24.83
CA GLY A 722 -4.85 -9.27 -25.94
C GLY A 722 -4.65 -7.81 -25.51
N ILE A 723 -4.27 -7.58 -24.25
CA ILE A 723 -4.07 -6.25 -23.64
C ILE A 723 -2.58 -5.97 -23.51
N GLU A 724 -2.14 -4.74 -23.80
CA GLU A 724 -0.74 -4.35 -23.59
C GLU A 724 -0.36 -4.47 -22.09
N PRO A 725 0.75 -5.16 -21.76
CA PRO A 725 1.10 -5.42 -20.37
C PRO A 725 1.39 -4.16 -19.56
N ILE A 726 0.83 -4.12 -18.34
CA ILE A 726 1.15 -3.13 -17.32
C ILE A 726 1.58 -3.83 -16.02
N THR A 727 2.13 -3.06 -15.07
CA THR A 727 2.58 -3.58 -13.77
C THR A 727 1.51 -3.43 -12.69
N MET A 728 1.69 -4.12 -11.56
CA MET A 728 0.87 -3.96 -10.36
C MET A 728 0.77 -2.49 -9.91
N HIS A 729 1.87 -1.72 -10.04
CA HIS A 729 1.84 -0.30 -9.71
C HIS A 729 0.96 0.51 -10.67
N LYS A 730 0.97 0.15 -11.96
CA LYS A 730 0.12 0.77 -12.98
C LYS A 730 -1.37 0.46 -12.79
N LEU A 731 -1.74 -0.65 -12.13
CA LEU A 731 -3.14 -0.87 -11.72
C LEU A 731 -3.67 0.23 -10.77
N ARG A 732 -2.82 0.81 -9.91
CA ARG A 732 -3.20 1.99 -9.11
C ARG A 732 -3.49 3.21 -9.99
N HIS A 733 -2.70 3.42 -11.03
CA HIS A 733 -2.96 4.48 -12.01
C HIS A 733 -4.26 4.22 -12.77
N THR A 734 -4.52 2.98 -13.18
CA THR A 734 -5.79 2.55 -13.76
C THR A 734 -6.97 2.89 -12.86
N GLN A 735 -6.91 2.58 -11.57
CA GLN A 735 -8.05 2.86 -10.69
C GLN A 735 -8.31 4.35 -10.50
N ALA A 736 -7.26 5.17 -10.42
CA ALA A 736 -7.40 6.63 -10.36
C ALA A 736 -8.07 7.16 -11.64
N THR A 737 -7.60 6.74 -12.82
CA THR A 737 -8.18 7.14 -14.12
C THR A 737 -9.62 6.65 -14.27
N TYR A 738 -9.92 5.42 -13.84
CA TYR A 738 -11.28 4.87 -13.86
C TYR A 738 -12.24 5.69 -12.99
N LEU A 739 -11.88 6.02 -11.75
CA LEU A 739 -12.73 6.84 -10.89
C LEU A 739 -12.96 8.25 -11.47
N LEU A 740 -11.92 8.85 -12.05
CA LEU A 740 -12.05 10.15 -12.74
C LEU A 740 -12.98 10.05 -13.95
N SER A 741 -12.94 8.95 -14.73
CA SER A 741 -13.86 8.75 -15.86
C SER A 741 -15.31 8.53 -15.43
N GLN A 742 -15.53 8.03 -14.21
CA GLN A 742 -16.85 7.95 -13.57
C GLN A 742 -17.31 9.27 -12.92
N GLY A 743 -16.55 10.37 -13.07
CA GLY A 743 -16.91 11.68 -12.52
C GLY A 743 -16.67 11.81 -11.01
N VAL A 744 -15.89 10.92 -10.40
CA VAL A 744 -15.54 11.02 -8.98
C VAL A 744 -14.63 12.25 -8.76
N PRO A 745 -14.92 13.12 -7.78
CA PRO A 745 -14.10 14.31 -7.53
C PRO A 745 -12.63 13.96 -7.26
N ILE A 746 -11.71 14.75 -7.84
CA ILE A 746 -10.26 14.52 -7.72
C ILE A 746 -9.76 14.46 -6.26
N GLU A 747 -10.41 15.20 -5.36
CA GLU A 747 -10.11 15.22 -3.93
C GLU A 747 -10.42 13.87 -3.27
N VAL A 748 -11.46 13.17 -3.74
CA VAL A 748 -11.83 11.83 -3.26
C VAL A 748 -10.84 10.80 -3.82
N VAL A 749 -10.48 10.93 -5.10
CA VAL A 749 -9.47 10.06 -5.74
C VAL A 749 -8.10 10.22 -5.05
N ALA A 750 -7.68 11.43 -4.74
CA ALA A 750 -6.40 11.71 -4.07
C ALA A 750 -6.35 11.21 -2.62
N LYS A 751 -7.51 11.06 -1.96
CA LYS A 751 -7.62 10.50 -0.60
C LYS A 751 -7.59 8.96 -0.56
N ARG A 752 -7.71 8.27 -1.71
CA ARG A 752 -7.60 6.80 -1.84
C ARG A 752 -6.17 6.34 -2.14
#